data_AF-A0AAV1PDP4-F1
#
_entry.id   AF-A0AAV1PDP4-F1
#
_cell.length_a   1.000
_cell.length_b   1.000
_cell.length_c   1.000
_cell.angle_alpha   90.00
_cell.angle_beta   90.00
_cell.angle_gamma   90.00
#
_symmetry.space_group_name_H-M   'P 1'
#
loop_
_entity.id
_entity.type
_entity.pdbx_description
1 polymer ?
#
loop_
_entity_poly.entity_id
_entity_poly.type
_entity_poly.pdbx_seq_one_letter_code
_entity_poly.pdbx_strand_id
1 'polypeptide(L)'
;MKLDRGWVWRVLLLSLAVVAVAAQEKESEVDVSDLDEDMGLDEEEMKVLMADEEEEEDEATVMDEEHSDETESGKAGTDSEVSFQVTYKTPVPTGDVYFSETFDDGSLDRWQMSKTVKGDADEEIAKYDGKWAVEQLKENKVPGDQGLVLKSRAKHHAISSMLNKPFVFQDELLVVQYEVNFQDGIDCGGAYIKLLSDTDDLTLEQFHDRTPYTIMFGPDKCGEDYKLHFIFRHLNPLNKDTEEKHAKRADVDLKKFYTDKKTHLYTLVLNPDNSYEMFIDQSSVSRGSLLHDMVPPVNPPKEIDDTNDSKPEDWDERAKMPDPEAVKPEDWDEDAAAKIEDPDALKPDGWLDDEAEFVPDPNAAKPEDWDEEMDGEWEAPQIPNPACETAPGCGEWKRPMINNPQYKGKWKAPLVDNPNYQGVWKPRKIDNPDYFEDLQPFRMTPFKAVGLELWSMTSDIYFDNFIITSHKEVADRWASDSWGLKKLVASANEPGIFAQLMLAAEERPWLWVIYILTVGLPVGLGVLFCWPKKSDDYVYKKVDQPRPDVEEEEEEEEEEEEEAAAADKEGKAAEATEGAPAAEEAEEEEEEDNGAEAGGDNLGEDDDEEEEEEEEEEEEEEEEEEEESKAPERTLEDEPKEGGDVSEESHKQAVRKRRVRKD
;
A
#
# COMPACT_ATOMS: atom_id res chain seq x y z
N MET A 1 -34.23 -46.46 -23.05
CA MET A 1 -35.26 -46.01 -22.09
C MET A 1 -35.49 -44.52 -22.25
N LYS A 2 -36.61 -43.96 -21.77
CA LYS A 2 -36.73 -42.50 -21.57
C LYS A 2 -36.20 -42.15 -20.18
N LEU A 3 -35.27 -41.20 -20.10
CA LEU A 3 -34.90 -40.49 -18.87
C LEU A 3 -35.47 -39.07 -18.99
N ASP A 4 -36.09 -38.59 -17.92
CA ASP A 4 -36.85 -37.35 -17.97
C ASP A 4 -35.98 -36.10 -17.87
N ARG A 5 -36.29 -35.10 -18.72
CA ARG A 5 -35.60 -33.80 -18.76
C ARG A 5 -35.67 -33.05 -17.42
N GLY A 6 -36.61 -33.40 -16.55
CA GLY A 6 -36.75 -32.85 -15.21
C GLY A 6 -35.63 -33.24 -14.22
N TRP A 7 -34.81 -34.27 -14.50
CA TRP A 7 -33.69 -34.61 -13.60
C TRP A 7 -32.52 -33.63 -13.76
N VAL A 8 -32.14 -33.30 -15.00
CA VAL A 8 -31.06 -32.32 -15.28
C VAL A 8 -31.37 -30.96 -14.66
N TRP A 9 -32.61 -30.48 -14.80
CA TRP A 9 -33.03 -29.19 -14.23
C TRP A 9 -33.04 -29.19 -12.69
N ARG A 10 -33.33 -30.34 -12.05
CA ARG A 10 -33.23 -30.48 -10.59
C ARG A 10 -31.78 -30.53 -10.10
N VAL A 11 -30.87 -31.14 -10.86
CA VAL A 11 -29.43 -31.11 -10.55
C VAL A 11 -28.87 -29.69 -10.69
N LEU A 12 -29.24 -28.96 -11.75
CA LEU A 12 -28.84 -27.56 -11.97
C LEU A 12 -29.32 -26.61 -10.87
N LEU A 13 -30.56 -26.78 -10.41
CA LEU A 13 -31.11 -26.04 -9.27
C LEU A 13 -30.44 -26.41 -7.94
N LEU A 14 -30.06 -27.69 -7.75
CA LEU A 14 -29.30 -28.12 -6.57
C LEU A 14 -27.87 -27.57 -6.57
N SER A 15 -27.18 -27.51 -7.71
CA SER A 15 -25.85 -26.89 -7.78
C SER A 15 -25.89 -25.38 -7.51
N LEU A 16 -26.92 -24.67 -8.02
CA LEU A 16 -27.12 -23.25 -7.70
C LEU A 16 -27.45 -23.03 -6.21
N ALA A 17 -28.25 -23.91 -5.59
CA ALA A 17 -28.53 -23.84 -4.17
C ALA A 17 -27.29 -24.10 -3.29
N VAL A 18 -26.42 -25.05 -3.67
CA VAL A 18 -25.17 -25.31 -2.93
C VAL A 18 -24.19 -24.14 -3.02
N VAL A 19 -24.08 -23.48 -4.19
CA VAL A 19 -23.26 -22.26 -4.32
C VAL A 19 -23.84 -21.10 -3.49
N ALA A 20 -25.17 -20.96 -3.43
CA ALA A 20 -25.81 -19.94 -2.60
C ALA A 20 -25.59 -20.18 -1.09
N VAL A 21 -25.67 -21.44 -0.62
CA VAL A 21 -25.39 -21.77 0.80
C VAL A 21 -23.92 -21.58 1.13
N ALA A 22 -22.99 -22.03 0.27
CA ALA A 22 -21.55 -21.83 0.48
C ALA A 22 -21.12 -20.34 0.44
N ALA A 23 -21.89 -19.48 -0.23
CA ALA A 23 -21.71 -18.02 -0.19
C ALA A 23 -22.32 -17.37 1.07
N GLN A 24 -23.19 -18.08 1.81
CA GLN A 24 -23.89 -17.58 2.99
C GLN A 24 -23.32 -18.15 4.31
N GLU A 25 -22.53 -19.23 4.27
CA GLU A 25 -21.78 -19.79 5.42
C GLU A 25 -20.50 -19.02 5.78
N LYS A 26 -20.26 -17.82 5.21
CA LYS A 26 -19.06 -17.01 5.50
C LYS A 26 -19.30 -15.67 6.21
N GLU A 27 -20.50 -15.47 6.76
CA GLU A 27 -20.81 -14.40 7.71
C GLU A 27 -21.56 -14.96 8.93
N SER A 28 -21.46 -14.27 10.06
CA SER A 28 -22.09 -14.58 11.37
C SER A 28 -21.64 -15.85 12.12
N GLU A 29 -20.51 -15.74 12.82
CA GLU A 29 -20.37 -16.34 14.16
C GLU A 29 -20.23 -15.22 15.20
N VAL A 30 -21.38 -14.69 15.66
CA VAL A 30 -21.48 -13.77 16.81
C VAL A 30 -22.66 -14.22 17.66
N ASP A 31 -22.38 -14.65 18.89
CA ASP A 31 -23.37 -15.14 19.85
C ASP A 31 -24.00 -13.98 20.63
N VAL A 32 -25.31 -13.78 20.49
CA VAL A 32 -26.12 -12.95 21.39
C VAL A 32 -27.50 -13.59 21.59
N SER A 33 -27.67 -14.28 22.70
CA SER A 33 -28.98 -14.60 23.28
C SER A 33 -29.46 -13.51 24.25
N ASP A 34 -30.77 -13.47 24.50
CA ASP A 34 -31.49 -12.63 25.47
C ASP A 34 -31.51 -11.11 25.20
N LEU A 35 -32.60 -10.62 24.59
CA LEU A 35 -33.62 -9.78 25.27
C LEU A 35 -34.75 -9.33 24.32
N ASP A 36 -35.93 -9.95 24.44
CA ASP A 36 -37.20 -9.41 23.93
C ASP A 36 -37.87 -8.53 25.01
N GLU A 37 -38.23 -7.27 24.71
CA GLU A 37 -39.49 -6.68 25.22
C GLU A 37 -39.95 -5.39 24.47
N ASP A 38 -41.08 -5.53 23.77
CA ASP A 38 -42.18 -4.54 23.56
C ASP A 38 -41.89 -3.07 23.15
N MET A 39 -42.08 -2.78 21.85
CA MET A 39 -42.86 -1.61 21.40
C MET A 39 -43.61 -1.91 20.09
N GLY A 40 -44.92 -2.09 20.14
CA GLY A 40 -45.77 -2.32 18.95
C GLY A 40 -46.31 -1.04 18.28
N LEU A 41 -46.43 -1.07 16.94
CA LEU A 41 -47.16 -0.12 16.09
C LEU A 41 -48.09 -0.89 15.13
N ASP A 42 -49.09 -0.22 14.53
CA ASP A 42 -50.28 -0.86 13.95
C ASP A 42 -50.41 -0.82 12.41
N GLU A 43 -51.24 -1.73 11.89
CA GLU A 43 -51.37 -2.02 10.44
C GLU A 43 -51.99 -0.88 9.59
N GLU A 44 -52.48 0.21 10.19
CA GLU A 44 -53.08 1.32 9.43
C GLU A 44 -52.09 2.44 9.05
N GLU A 45 -51.01 2.70 9.79
CA GLU A 45 -50.00 3.69 9.35
C GLU A 45 -49.16 3.18 8.17
N MET A 46 -48.76 1.91 8.18
CA MET A 46 -48.01 1.28 7.07
C MET A 46 -48.79 1.33 5.73
N LYS A 47 -50.11 1.46 5.79
CA LYS A 47 -51.00 1.48 4.63
C LYS A 47 -51.15 2.86 3.97
N VAL A 48 -50.74 3.93 4.64
CA VAL A 48 -50.73 5.29 4.07
C VAL A 48 -49.45 5.52 3.25
N LEU A 49 -48.32 4.93 3.67
CA LEU A 49 -47.02 5.08 3.01
C LEU A 49 -46.85 4.26 1.71
N MET A 50 -47.86 3.49 1.31
CA MET A 50 -47.83 2.56 0.16
C MET A 50 -48.88 2.94 -0.91
N ALA A 51 -49.20 4.23 -1.02
CA ALA A 51 -50.30 4.73 -1.85
C ALA A 51 -49.98 5.94 -2.75
N ASP A 52 -48.74 6.48 -2.69
CA ASP A 52 -48.31 7.69 -3.41
C ASP A 52 -47.17 7.42 -4.44
N GLU A 53 -46.89 6.16 -4.80
CA GLU A 53 -45.84 5.77 -5.79
C GLU A 53 -46.36 4.94 -7.01
N GLU A 54 -47.65 5.03 -7.37
CA GLU A 54 -48.18 4.45 -8.62
C GLU A 54 -49.09 5.44 -9.40
N GLU A 55 -48.52 6.52 -9.97
CA GLU A 55 -49.04 7.22 -11.18
C GLU A 55 -47.94 8.15 -11.76
N GLU A 56 -48.09 8.63 -13.01
CA GLU A 56 -47.20 9.57 -13.75
C GLU A 56 -45.86 9.04 -14.36
N GLU A 57 -45.87 7.92 -15.08
CA GLU A 57 -45.09 7.79 -16.34
C GLU A 57 -46.06 7.59 -17.54
N ASP A 58 -45.89 8.40 -18.60
CA ASP A 58 -46.56 8.46 -19.93
C ASP A 58 -47.52 9.64 -20.21
N GLU A 59 -46.98 10.81 -20.62
CA GLU A 59 -47.27 11.44 -21.94
C GLU A 59 -46.48 12.75 -22.16
N ALA A 60 -45.68 12.79 -23.24
CA ALA A 60 -45.03 14.03 -23.73
C ALA A 60 -45.00 14.08 -25.27
N THR A 61 -46.16 13.90 -25.91
CA THR A 61 -46.28 13.98 -27.38
C THR A 61 -45.96 15.36 -27.93
N VAL A 62 -45.15 15.40 -28.99
CA VAL A 62 -44.76 16.62 -29.69
C VAL A 62 -45.94 17.25 -30.44
N MET A 63 -46.10 18.57 -30.31
CA MET A 63 -46.88 19.39 -31.25
C MET A 63 -46.01 20.53 -31.82
N ASP A 64 -46.21 20.82 -33.09
CA ASP A 64 -45.44 21.74 -33.93
C ASP A 64 -46.41 22.63 -34.73
N GLU A 65 -46.17 23.94 -34.82
CA GLU A 65 -46.95 24.84 -35.68
C GLU A 65 -46.20 26.15 -36.06
N GLU A 66 -45.37 26.06 -37.12
CA GLU A 66 -44.96 27.13 -38.07
C GLU A 66 -44.14 28.35 -37.53
N HIS A 67 -43.27 29.04 -38.32
CA HIS A 67 -43.33 29.34 -39.75
C HIS A 67 -41.97 29.83 -40.34
N SER A 68 -41.71 29.57 -41.65
CA SER A 68 -40.75 30.26 -42.58
C SER A 68 -39.22 30.27 -42.30
N ASP A 69 -38.29 30.13 -43.26
CA ASP A 69 -38.32 29.65 -44.68
C ASP A 69 -36.85 29.40 -45.21
N GLU A 70 -36.71 28.99 -46.48
CA GLU A 70 -35.51 28.97 -47.37
C GLU A 70 -34.42 27.86 -47.19
N THR A 71 -34.73 26.70 -47.77
CA THR A 71 -33.89 25.76 -48.57
C THR A 71 -32.38 26.01 -48.81
N GLU A 72 -31.56 24.95 -48.71
CA GLU A 72 -30.92 24.35 -49.92
C GLU A 72 -30.45 22.87 -49.77
N SER A 73 -30.06 22.27 -50.91
CA SER A 73 -29.94 20.84 -51.22
C SER A 73 -28.91 20.03 -50.39
N GLY A 74 -29.37 18.96 -49.73
CA GLY A 74 -28.53 18.04 -48.96
C GLY A 74 -27.72 17.00 -49.75
N LYS A 75 -27.19 16.01 -49.01
CA LYS A 75 -26.77 14.69 -49.50
C LYS A 75 -26.78 13.69 -48.35
N ALA A 76 -27.00 12.41 -48.64
CA ALA A 76 -26.90 11.34 -47.64
C ALA A 76 -25.44 10.91 -47.45
N GLY A 77 -25.08 10.56 -46.22
CA GLY A 77 -23.80 9.96 -45.86
C GLY A 77 -23.94 9.13 -44.59
N THR A 78 -23.81 7.81 -44.73
CA THR A 78 -23.67 6.89 -43.61
C THR A 78 -22.19 6.82 -43.22
N ASP A 79 -21.82 7.42 -42.10
CA ASP A 79 -21.11 6.71 -41.02
C ASP A 79 -21.00 7.61 -39.78
N SER A 80 -21.09 7.06 -38.57
CA SER A 80 -20.84 7.75 -37.29
C SER A 80 -20.85 6.78 -36.12
N GLU A 81 -19.69 6.21 -35.80
CA GLU A 81 -19.42 5.56 -34.52
C GLU A 81 -19.50 6.62 -33.40
N VAL A 82 -20.48 6.50 -32.51
CA VAL A 82 -20.79 7.53 -31.49
C VAL A 82 -19.82 7.42 -30.31
N SER A 83 -18.61 7.93 -30.52
CA SER A 83 -17.71 8.24 -29.40
C SER A 83 -18.33 9.36 -28.55
N PHE A 84 -18.66 9.05 -27.29
CA PHE A 84 -19.12 10.03 -26.32
C PHE A 84 -17.94 10.90 -25.87
N GLN A 85 -17.53 11.86 -26.71
CA GLN A 85 -16.59 12.92 -26.33
C GLN A 85 -17.27 13.88 -25.35
N VAL A 86 -17.30 13.50 -24.07
CA VAL A 86 -17.81 14.35 -22.98
C VAL A 86 -16.94 15.61 -22.93
N THR A 87 -17.51 16.72 -23.39
CA THR A 87 -16.80 17.99 -23.48
C THR A 87 -16.75 18.61 -22.10
N TYR A 88 -15.58 18.52 -21.45
CA TYR A 88 -15.30 19.18 -20.19
C TYR A 88 -15.52 20.70 -20.28
N LYS A 89 -15.91 21.27 -19.14
CA LYS A 89 -16.09 22.70 -18.94
C LYS A 89 -15.58 23.00 -17.53
N THR A 90 -14.72 24.01 -17.41
CA THR A 90 -14.30 24.57 -16.13
C THR A 90 -15.50 24.73 -15.19
N PRO A 91 -15.51 24.06 -14.03
CA PRO A 91 -16.59 24.20 -13.07
C PRO A 91 -16.64 25.64 -12.53
N VAL A 92 -17.84 26.13 -12.22
CA VAL A 92 -18.05 27.51 -11.76
C VAL A 92 -18.66 27.49 -10.35
N PRO A 93 -18.00 28.11 -9.34
CA PRO A 93 -18.42 27.99 -7.95
C PRO A 93 -19.80 28.65 -7.74
N THR A 94 -20.80 27.84 -7.40
CA THR A 94 -22.19 28.30 -7.22
C THR A 94 -22.48 28.56 -5.74
N GLY A 95 -21.98 29.68 -5.23
CA GLY A 95 -22.19 30.12 -3.85
C GLY A 95 -21.15 31.13 -3.38
N ASP A 96 -21.12 31.40 -2.07
CA ASP A 96 -20.01 32.15 -1.46
C ASP A 96 -18.80 31.22 -1.24
N VAL A 97 -17.68 31.59 -1.84
CA VAL A 97 -16.46 30.79 -1.91
C VAL A 97 -15.22 31.65 -1.63
N TYR A 98 -14.37 31.17 -0.73
CA TYR A 98 -13.19 31.87 -0.23
C TYR A 98 -11.96 31.58 -1.10
N PHE A 99 -11.86 30.37 -1.64
CA PHE A 99 -10.86 29.96 -2.63
C PHE A 99 -11.48 29.01 -3.65
N SER A 100 -11.07 29.14 -4.91
CA SER A 100 -11.42 28.25 -6.01
C SER A 100 -10.27 28.28 -7.03
N GLU A 101 -9.77 27.11 -7.41
CA GLU A 101 -8.70 26.97 -8.42
C GLU A 101 -8.89 25.68 -9.22
N THR A 102 -8.70 25.77 -10.55
CA THR A 102 -8.82 24.64 -11.51
C THR A 102 -7.68 24.58 -12.53
N PHE A 103 -6.76 25.55 -12.56
CA PHE A 103 -5.62 25.64 -13.49
C PHE A 103 -5.93 25.53 -15.01
N ASP A 104 -7.20 25.47 -15.43
CA ASP A 104 -7.65 25.36 -16.83
C ASP A 104 -7.22 26.54 -17.73
N ASP A 105 -6.79 27.65 -17.13
CA ASP A 105 -6.22 28.79 -17.86
C ASP A 105 -4.77 28.54 -18.31
N GLY A 106 -4.16 27.44 -17.84
CA GLY A 106 -2.78 27.06 -18.09
C GLY A 106 -1.75 27.94 -17.36
N SER A 107 -2.16 28.76 -16.39
CA SER A 107 -1.32 29.75 -15.73
C SER A 107 -0.99 29.40 -14.28
N LEU A 108 0.03 30.07 -13.74
CA LEU A 108 0.35 30.10 -12.32
C LEU A 108 0.34 31.55 -11.79
N ASP A 109 -0.32 32.48 -12.49
CA ASP A 109 -0.29 33.91 -12.15
C ASP A 109 -0.92 34.19 -10.77
N ARG A 110 -1.80 33.29 -10.29
CA ARG A 110 -2.39 33.32 -8.95
C ARG A 110 -1.48 32.72 -7.86
N TRP A 111 -0.41 32.02 -8.21
CA TRP A 111 0.39 31.21 -7.30
C TRP A 111 1.84 31.70 -7.20
N GLN A 112 2.28 31.96 -5.98
CA GLN A 112 3.61 32.47 -5.67
C GLN A 112 4.50 31.36 -5.12
N MET A 113 5.56 31.04 -5.87
CA MET A 113 6.62 30.13 -5.44
C MET A 113 7.48 30.81 -4.37
N SER A 114 7.91 30.04 -3.37
CA SER A 114 8.85 30.53 -2.35
C SER A 114 10.24 30.80 -2.94
N LYS A 115 10.96 31.71 -2.30
CA LYS A 115 12.36 32.04 -2.57
C LYS A 115 13.24 31.85 -1.31
N THR A 116 12.67 31.28 -0.24
CA THR A 116 13.35 31.04 1.04
C THR A 116 14.37 29.90 0.93
N VAL A 117 15.43 30.02 1.74
CA VAL A 117 16.33 28.93 2.09
C VAL A 117 16.11 28.62 3.57
N LYS A 118 15.84 27.36 3.90
CA LYS A 118 15.68 26.86 5.28
C LYS A 118 16.97 27.09 6.07
N GLY A 119 16.88 27.78 7.21
CA GLY A 119 18.07 28.28 7.92
C GLY A 119 18.97 27.21 8.54
N ASP A 120 18.43 26.01 8.80
CA ASP A 120 19.05 25.00 9.66
C ASP A 120 19.31 23.65 8.93
N ALA A 121 19.58 23.70 7.63
CA ALA A 121 19.95 22.53 6.82
C ALA A 121 21.05 22.87 5.81
N ASP A 122 21.73 21.85 5.26
CA ASP A 122 22.77 22.04 4.25
C ASP A 122 22.25 22.82 3.04
N GLU A 123 23.08 23.74 2.52
CA GLU A 123 22.67 24.70 1.48
C GLU A 123 22.05 24.06 0.22
N GLU A 124 22.33 22.80 -0.08
CA GLU A 124 21.80 22.09 -1.26
C GLU A 124 20.42 21.44 -1.01
N ILE A 125 20.11 21.06 0.24
CA ILE A 125 18.83 20.48 0.66
C ILE A 125 17.87 21.57 1.17
N ALA A 126 18.41 22.62 1.79
CA ALA A 126 17.66 23.72 2.40
C ALA A 126 16.86 24.60 1.44
N LYS A 127 17.08 24.49 0.12
CA LYS A 127 16.46 25.38 -0.87
C LYS A 127 15.12 24.81 -1.32
N TYR A 128 14.07 25.63 -1.28
CA TYR A 128 12.78 25.34 -1.91
C TYR A 128 12.88 25.47 -3.44
N ASP A 129 13.69 24.62 -4.08
CA ASP A 129 14.00 24.67 -5.51
C ASP A 129 13.19 23.67 -6.37
N GLY A 130 12.23 22.98 -5.74
CA GLY A 130 11.30 22.08 -6.39
C GLY A 130 10.42 22.77 -7.44
N LYS A 131 10.38 22.19 -8.64
CA LYS A 131 9.67 22.72 -9.81
C LYS A 131 8.22 22.26 -9.87
N TRP A 132 7.35 23.21 -10.20
CA TRP A 132 5.94 23.00 -10.53
C TRP A 132 5.69 23.21 -12.03
N ALA A 133 4.70 22.52 -12.58
CA ALA A 133 4.17 22.75 -13.92
C ALA A 133 2.64 22.66 -13.91
N VAL A 134 1.97 23.22 -14.92
CA VAL A 134 0.53 23.01 -15.15
C VAL A 134 0.39 22.09 -16.35
N GLU A 135 -0.06 20.87 -16.11
CA GLU A 135 -0.08 19.77 -17.08
C GLU A 135 -1.40 19.00 -17.00
N GLN A 136 -1.68 18.16 -17.99
CA GLN A 136 -2.79 17.20 -17.95
C GLN A 136 -2.31 15.90 -17.31
N LEU A 137 -3.22 15.12 -16.70
CA LEU A 137 -2.91 13.78 -16.17
C LEU A 137 -2.23 12.90 -17.23
N LYS A 138 -1.29 12.02 -16.84
CA LYS A 138 -0.61 11.05 -17.72
C LYS A 138 -1.61 10.06 -18.33
N GLU A 139 -2.48 9.53 -17.48
CA GLU A 139 -3.54 8.56 -17.77
C GLU A 139 -4.92 9.19 -17.50
N ASN A 140 -6.01 8.60 -17.98
CA ASN A 140 -7.38 9.09 -17.75
C ASN A 140 -7.63 10.57 -18.14
N LYS A 141 -6.94 11.03 -19.20
CA LYS A 141 -6.98 12.40 -19.70
C LYS A 141 -8.40 12.88 -20.03
N VAL A 142 -8.83 13.94 -19.35
CA VAL A 142 -10.02 14.72 -19.70
C VAL A 142 -9.58 15.91 -20.57
N PRO A 143 -10.03 16.05 -21.84
CA PRO A 143 -9.54 17.12 -22.71
C PRO A 143 -9.97 18.52 -22.26
N GLY A 144 -9.02 19.29 -21.75
CA GLY A 144 -9.20 20.67 -21.26
C GLY A 144 -8.99 20.82 -19.76
N ASP A 145 -9.03 19.71 -19.02
CA ASP A 145 -8.70 19.61 -17.60
C ASP A 145 -7.18 19.75 -17.41
N GLN A 146 -6.74 20.66 -16.54
CA GLN A 146 -5.33 20.86 -16.21
C GLN A 146 -5.13 20.91 -14.70
N GLY A 147 -3.96 20.50 -14.20
CA GLY A 147 -3.66 20.54 -12.77
C GLY A 147 -2.22 20.92 -12.48
N LEU A 148 -1.97 21.29 -11.22
CA LEU A 148 -0.66 21.64 -10.70
C LEU A 148 0.13 20.36 -10.41
N VAL A 149 1.24 20.15 -11.11
CA VAL A 149 2.07 18.94 -11.00
C VAL A 149 3.42 19.25 -10.37
N LEU A 150 3.78 18.46 -9.35
CA LEU A 150 5.07 18.46 -8.66
C LEU A 150 6.09 17.66 -9.49
N LYS A 151 7.02 18.33 -10.20
CA LYS A 151 7.87 17.69 -11.22
C LYS A 151 9.23 17.18 -10.73
N SER A 152 9.64 17.45 -9.49
CA SER A 152 11.02 17.21 -9.04
C SER A 152 11.12 16.15 -7.95
N ARG A 153 12.02 15.17 -8.12
CA ARG A 153 12.28 14.12 -7.13
C ARG A 153 13.20 14.60 -6.00
N ALA A 154 12.95 14.12 -4.77
CA ALA A 154 13.79 14.30 -3.58
C ALA A 154 14.08 15.77 -3.21
N LYS A 155 13.08 16.66 -3.37
CA LYS A 155 13.22 18.11 -3.20
C LYS A 155 12.09 18.74 -2.41
N HIS A 156 12.39 19.82 -1.70
CA HIS A 156 11.40 20.67 -1.04
C HIS A 156 10.72 21.58 -2.07
N HIS A 157 9.40 21.56 -2.08
CA HIS A 157 8.53 22.37 -2.94
C HIS A 157 7.69 23.29 -2.07
N ALA A 158 7.70 24.59 -2.33
CA ALA A 158 6.84 25.55 -1.64
C ALA A 158 6.18 26.51 -2.63
N ILE A 159 4.84 26.49 -2.70
CA ILE A 159 4.02 27.38 -3.51
C ILE A 159 2.74 27.75 -2.75
N SER A 160 2.24 28.97 -2.90
CA SER A 160 1.08 29.46 -2.15
C SER A 160 0.27 30.51 -2.89
N SER A 161 -1.01 30.68 -2.54
CA SER A 161 -1.93 31.64 -3.13
C SER A 161 -2.81 32.32 -2.09
N MET A 162 -3.15 33.59 -2.31
CA MET A 162 -4.09 34.33 -1.46
C MET A 162 -5.54 33.90 -1.72
N LEU A 163 -6.34 33.86 -0.64
CA LEU A 163 -7.78 33.72 -0.70
C LEU A 163 -8.44 34.98 -1.30
N ASN A 164 -9.66 34.82 -1.84
CA ASN A 164 -10.52 35.91 -2.30
C ASN A 164 -10.98 36.81 -1.13
N LYS A 165 -11.15 36.20 0.05
CA LYS A 165 -11.55 36.80 1.34
C LYS A 165 -10.88 35.98 2.46
N PRO A 166 -10.36 36.55 3.55
CA PRO A 166 -9.95 35.77 4.72
C PRO A 166 -11.12 34.96 5.30
N PHE A 167 -10.85 33.75 5.78
CA PHE A 167 -11.84 32.94 6.52
C PHE A 167 -11.68 33.16 8.02
N VAL A 168 -12.79 33.30 8.75
CA VAL A 168 -12.80 33.62 10.18
C VAL A 168 -13.73 32.68 10.94
N PHE A 169 -13.17 31.90 11.87
CA PHE A 169 -13.89 30.92 12.66
C PHE A 169 -14.81 31.59 13.69
N GLN A 170 -16.09 31.73 13.36
CA GLN A 170 -17.11 32.28 14.26
C GLN A 170 -18.24 31.28 14.45
N ASP A 171 -19.21 31.29 13.53
CA ASP A 171 -20.43 30.49 13.57
C ASP A 171 -20.76 29.83 12.19
N GLU A 172 -19.88 29.98 11.19
CA GLU A 172 -19.94 29.30 9.87
C GLU A 172 -19.05 28.05 9.90
N LEU A 173 -19.50 26.92 9.32
CA LEU A 173 -18.66 25.73 9.12
C LEU A 173 -17.57 25.98 8.06
N LEU A 174 -16.50 25.21 8.09
CA LEU A 174 -15.43 25.22 7.09
C LEU A 174 -15.47 23.94 6.26
N VAL A 175 -15.55 24.07 4.93
CA VAL A 175 -15.26 22.99 3.99
C VAL A 175 -14.00 23.33 3.21
N VAL A 176 -13.07 22.38 3.15
CA VAL A 176 -11.85 22.44 2.35
C VAL A 176 -11.76 21.16 1.53
N GLN A 177 -11.68 21.28 0.21
CA GLN A 177 -11.72 20.14 -0.70
C GLN A 177 -10.72 20.33 -1.84
N TYR A 178 -10.03 19.26 -2.25
CA TYR A 178 -9.15 19.24 -3.42
C TYR A 178 -8.89 17.80 -3.91
N GLU A 179 -8.38 17.67 -5.13
CA GLU A 179 -8.02 16.42 -5.77
C GLU A 179 -6.51 16.17 -5.70
N VAL A 180 -6.11 14.91 -5.48
CA VAL A 180 -4.71 14.46 -5.59
C VAL A 180 -4.64 13.18 -6.42
N ASN A 181 -3.65 13.09 -7.32
CA ASN A 181 -3.30 11.85 -8.03
C ASN A 181 -1.78 11.59 -7.89
N PHE A 182 -1.42 10.40 -7.42
CA PHE A 182 -0.04 9.91 -7.35
C PHE A 182 0.29 9.13 -8.65
N GLN A 183 0.55 9.85 -9.75
CA GLN A 183 0.55 9.27 -11.10
C GLN A 183 1.58 8.14 -11.31
N ASP A 184 2.76 8.25 -10.70
CA ASP A 184 3.79 7.21 -10.76
C ASP A 184 3.68 6.19 -9.60
N GLY A 185 2.76 6.43 -8.64
CA GLY A 185 2.79 5.89 -7.28
C GLY A 185 3.58 6.80 -6.33
N ILE A 186 3.44 6.56 -5.02
CA ILE A 186 4.19 7.28 -3.98
C ILE A 186 4.89 6.32 -3.01
N ASP A 187 6.20 6.49 -2.85
CA ASP A 187 7.05 5.73 -1.92
C ASP A 187 7.07 6.39 -0.54
N CYS A 188 7.52 7.65 -0.52
CA CYS A 188 7.54 8.53 0.64
C CYS A 188 7.43 9.99 0.19
N GLY A 189 6.52 10.74 0.79
CA GLY A 189 6.25 12.15 0.49
C GLY A 189 4.85 12.60 0.91
N GLY A 190 4.71 13.91 1.08
CA GLY A 190 3.44 14.55 1.42
C GLY A 190 2.70 15.08 0.19
N ALA A 191 1.37 15.14 0.29
CA ALA A 191 0.47 15.84 -0.63
C ALA A 191 -0.64 16.60 0.12
N TYR A 192 -0.32 17.10 1.31
CA TYR A 192 -1.18 17.95 2.15
C TYR A 192 -1.10 19.45 1.81
N ILE A 193 -2.17 20.18 2.13
CA ILE A 193 -2.23 21.64 2.12
C ILE A 193 -2.07 22.23 3.52
N LYS A 194 -1.48 23.43 3.61
CA LYS A 194 -1.41 24.28 4.81
C LYS A 194 -2.23 25.55 4.58
N LEU A 195 -3.17 25.84 5.47
CA LEU A 195 -3.96 27.08 5.47
C LEU A 195 -3.22 28.13 6.31
N LEU A 196 -2.68 29.16 5.67
CA LEU A 196 -1.72 30.09 6.28
C LEU A 196 -2.44 31.19 7.06
N SER A 197 -2.07 31.34 8.34
CA SER A 197 -2.75 32.20 9.30
C SER A 197 -2.67 33.68 8.90
N ASP A 198 -3.69 34.45 9.27
CA ASP A 198 -3.72 35.89 9.04
C ASP A 198 -2.82 36.64 10.05
N THR A 199 -1.52 36.65 9.76
CA THR A 199 -0.52 37.46 10.46
C THR A 199 -0.09 38.65 9.59
N ASP A 200 0.18 39.81 10.20
CA ASP A 200 0.59 41.02 9.46
C ASP A 200 1.87 40.82 8.64
N ASP A 201 2.77 39.92 9.08
CA ASP A 201 4.06 39.62 8.45
C ASP A 201 3.99 38.59 7.29
N LEU A 202 2.83 37.97 7.02
CA LEU A 202 2.71 36.87 6.05
C LEU A 202 3.10 37.29 4.62
N THR A 203 4.30 36.88 4.20
CA THR A 203 4.88 37.14 2.88
C THR A 203 5.00 35.84 2.09
N LEU A 204 4.21 35.66 1.02
CA LEU A 204 4.16 34.41 0.26
C LEU A 204 5.49 34.04 -0.43
N GLU A 205 6.27 35.03 -0.88
CA GLU A 205 7.63 34.79 -1.39
C GLU A 205 8.58 34.17 -0.34
N GLN A 206 8.24 34.21 0.95
CA GLN A 206 9.05 33.71 2.04
C GLN A 206 8.52 32.39 2.66
N PHE A 207 7.51 31.77 2.06
CA PHE A 207 6.85 30.56 2.57
C PHE A 207 7.83 29.39 2.81
N HIS A 208 7.76 28.79 3.99
CA HIS A 208 8.65 27.74 4.49
C HIS A 208 8.00 26.93 5.63
N ASP A 209 8.60 25.82 6.02
CA ASP A 209 8.15 24.89 7.07
C ASP A 209 7.61 25.54 8.36
N ARG A 210 8.31 26.53 8.92
CA ARG A 210 7.94 27.24 10.16
C ARG A 210 6.91 28.38 9.97
N THR A 211 6.38 28.58 8.76
CA THR A 211 5.37 29.63 8.51
C THR A 211 4.11 29.36 9.36
N PRO A 212 3.56 30.36 10.08
CA PRO A 212 2.37 30.15 10.89
C PRO A 212 1.18 29.75 10.01
N TYR A 213 0.66 28.56 10.27
CA TYR A 213 -0.53 28.00 9.64
C TYR A 213 -1.61 27.74 10.69
N THR A 214 -2.86 27.61 10.27
CA THR A 214 -4.01 27.36 11.15
C THR A 214 -4.40 25.89 11.10
N ILE A 215 -4.53 25.33 9.89
CA ILE A 215 -4.84 23.92 9.63
C ILE A 215 -3.85 23.38 8.60
N MET A 216 -3.39 22.15 8.79
CA MET A 216 -2.79 21.30 7.77
C MET A 216 -3.72 20.11 7.52
N PHE A 217 -4.05 19.83 6.27
CA PHE A 217 -4.95 18.74 5.89
C PHE A 217 -4.47 18.05 4.62
N GLY A 218 -4.54 16.71 4.60
CA GLY A 218 -4.37 15.92 3.38
C GLY A 218 -3.46 14.70 3.49
N PRO A 219 -3.32 13.94 2.40
CA PRO A 219 -2.58 12.69 2.38
C PRO A 219 -1.06 12.90 2.54
N ASP A 220 -0.45 11.99 3.29
CA ASP A 220 0.99 11.84 3.50
C ASP A 220 1.32 10.34 3.61
N LYS A 221 2.49 9.95 3.11
CA LYS A 221 2.95 8.55 3.19
C LYS A 221 4.46 8.53 3.41
N CYS A 222 4.96 7.61 4.23
CA CYS A 222 6.35 7.19 4.12
C CYS A 222 6.52 5.70 4.41
N GLY A 223 7.03 4.95 3.43
CA GLY A 223 7.18 3.50 3.54
C GLY A 223 5.81 2.81 3.64
N GLU A 224 5.50 2.24 4.80
CA GLU A 224 4.20 1.60 5.08
C GLU A 224 3.28 2.46 5.97
N ASP A 225 3.70 3.63 6.41
CA ASP A 225 2.87 4.55 7.20
C ASP A 225 2.02 5.43 6.28
N TYR A 226 0.75 5.05 6.10
CA TYR A 226 -0.27 5.78 5.33
C TYR A 226 -1.06 6.71 6.27
N LYS A 227 -0.95 8.02 6.10
CA LYS A 227 -1.56 9.03 6.98
C LYS A 227 -2.39 10.03 6.20
N LEU A 228 -3.67 10.18 6.58
CA LEU A 228 -4.46 11.35 6.22
C LEU A 228 -4.35 12.36 7.37
N HIS A 229 -3.47 13.36 7.23
CA HIS A 229 -3.31 14.39 8.25
C HIS A 229 -4.55 15.26 8.35
N PHE A 230 -5.00 15.50 9.58
CA PHE A 230 -5.71 16.71 9.96
C PHE A 230 -5.03 17.23 11.23
N ILE A 231 -4.36 18.38 11.12
CA ILE A 231 -3.64 19.02 12.21
C ILE A 231 -4.15 20.45 12.29
N PHE A 232 -4.48 20.93 13.48
CA PHE A 232 -4.78 22.36 13.68
C PHE A 232 -3.92 22.94 14.80
N ARG A 233 -3.69 24.24 14.73
CA ARG A 233 -2.82 24.95 15.67
C ARG A 233 -3.65 25.67 16.73
N HIS A 234 -3.66 25.11 17.93
CA HIS A 234 -4.39 25.64 19.07
C HIS A 234 -3.54 26.67 19.83
N LEU A 235 -4.14 27.82 20.15
CA LEU A 235 -3.52 28.87 20.95
C LEU A 235 -3.92 28.69 22.41
N ASN A 236 -2.98 28.22 23.25
CA ASN A 236 -3.24 27.98 24.67
C ASN A 236 -3.63 29.30 25.38
N PRO A 237 -4.76 29.36 26.11
CA PRO A 237 -5.29 30.60 26.67
C PRO A 237 -4.49 31.17 27.85
N LEU A 238 -3.60 30.38 28.48
CA LEU A 238 -2.80 30.79 29.65
C LEU A 238 -1.48 31.46 29.25
N ASN A 239 -0.62 30.75 28.52
CA ASN A 239 0.71 31.21 28.11
C ASN A 239 0.70 31.95 26.76
N LYS A 240 -0.29 31.68 25.89
CA LYS A 240 -0.35 32.09 24.47
C LYS A 240 0.69 31.43 23.57
N ASP A 241 1.24 30.30 24.00
CA ASP A 241 2.02 29.45 23.10
C ASP A 241 1.06 28.72 22.15
N THR A 242 1.54 28.41 20.95
CA THR A 242 0.73 27.79 19.88
C THR A 242 1.19 26.36 19.65
N GLU A 243 0.37 25.40 20.07
CA GLU A 243 0.64 23.97 20.02
C GLU A 243 -0.04 23.32 18.79
N GLU A 244 0.57 22.31 18.20
CA GLU A 244 0.01 21.58 17.05
C GLU A 244 -0.77 20.35 17.57
N LYS A 245 -2.03 20.22 17.17
CA LYS A 245 -2.98 19.19 17.65
C LYS A 245 -3.35 18.31 16.46
N HIS A 246 -2.96 17.03 16.50
CA HIS A 246 -3.17 16.07 15.43
C HIS A 246 -4.44 15.25 15.66
N ALA A 247 -5.27 15.07 14.64
CA ALA A 247 -6.35 14.11 14.70
C ALA A 247 -5.83 12.68 14.92
N LYS A 248 -6.62 11.84 15.60
CA LYS A 248 -6.39 10.38 15.63
C LYS A 248 -6.33 9.84 14.19
N ARG A 249 -5.54 8.76 13.97
CA ARG A 249 -5.57 8.00 12.71
C ARG A 249 -7.01 7.54 12.40
N ALA A 250 -7.34 7.44 11.12
CA ALA A 250 -8.61 6.88 10.66
C ALA A 250 -8.66 5.36 10.89
N ASP A 251 -9.84 4.82 11.18
CA ASP A 251 -10.07 3.37 11.38
C ASP A 251 -10.16 2.58 10.05
N VAL A 252 -10.02 3.26 8.90
CA VAL A 252 -10.17 2.71 7.55
C VAL A 252 -8.80 2.50 6.91
N ASP A 253 -8.57 1.34 6.26
CA ASP A 253 -7.35 1.11 5.48
C ASP A 253 -7.21 2.16 4.36
N LEU A 254 -6.15 2.95 4.46
CA LEU A 254 -5.82 4.00 3.50
C LEU A 254 -4.97 3.48 2.32
N LYS A 255 -4.34 2.29 2.43
CA LYS A 255 -3.30 1.78 1.50
C LYS A 255 -3.72 1.86 0.02
N LYS A 256 -5.00 1.61 -0.27
CA LYS A 256 -5.57 1.67 -1.63
C LYS A 256 -5.42 3.04 -2.30
N PHE A 257 -5.72 4.13 -1.59
CA PHE A 257 -5.80 5.50 -2.15
C PHE A 257 -4.42 6.12 -2.47
N TYR A 258 -3.34 5.40 -2.20
CA TYR A 258 -1.95 5.78 -2.46
C TYR A 258 -1.26 4.83 -3.45
N THR A 259 -1.93 3.73 -3.84
CA THR A 259 -1.33 2.66 -4.64
C THR A 259 -2.03 2.40 -5.97
N ASP A 260 -3.31 2.77 -6.14
CA ASP A 260 -4.06 2.50 -7.38
C ASP A 260 -3.83 3.51 -8.53
N LYS A 261 -3.07 4.59 -8.27
CA LYS A 261 -2.69 5.67 -9.21
C LYS A 261 -3.86 6.51 -9.75
N LYS A 262 -5.01 6.51 -9.07
CA LYS A 262 -6.20 7.28 -9.47
C LYS A 262 -6.23 8.66 -8.80
N THR A 263 -7.16 9.49 -9.29
CA THR A 263 -7.42 10.82 -8.74
C THR A 263 -8.44 10.70 -7.62
N HIS A 264 -8.01 10.93 -6.39
CA HIS A 264 -8.87 10.88 -5.21
C HIS A 264 -9.22 12.28 -4.73
N LEU A 265 -10.45 12.42 -4.22
CA LEU A 265 -11.01 13.67 -3.73
C LEU A 265 -10.92 13.71 -2.20
N TYR A 266 -10.11 14.61 -1.65
CA TYR A 266 -9.93 14.78 -0.21
C TYR A 266 -10.75 15.97 0.28
N THR A 267 -11.66 15.72 1.23
CA THR A 267 -12.53 16.77 1.81
C THR A 267 -12.48 16.77 3.33
N LEU A 268 -12.20 17.93 3.92
CA LEU A 268 -12.37 18.21 5.34
C LEU A 268 -13.63 19.05 5.53
N VAL A 269 -14.53 18.60 6.41
CA VAL A 269 -15.64 19.38 6.94
C VAL A 269 -15.41 19.60 8.44
N LEU A 270 -15.38 20.85 8.87
CA LEU A 270 -15.22 21.24 10.26
C LEU A 270 -16.37 22.13 10.72
N ASN A 271 -17.10 21.70 11.74
CA ASN A 271 -18.33 22.34 12.20
C ASN A 271 -18.11 23.24 13.44
N PRO A 272 -18.93 24.30 13.62
CA PRO A 272 -18.83 25.22 14.77
C PRO A 272 -19.15 24.60 16.15
N ASP A 273 -19.65 23.36 16.19
CA ASP A 273 -19.87 22.57 17.41
C ASP A 273 -18.61 21.81 17.88
N ASN A 274 -17.48 22.01 17.20
CA ASN A 274 -16.21 21.30 17.36
C ASN A 274 -16.22 19.83 16.87
N SER A 275 -17.20 19.41 16.05
CA SER A 275 -17.12 18.15 15.30
C SER A 275 -16.36 18.32 13.98
N TYR A 276 -15.66 17.27 13.56
CA TYR A 276 -15.01 17.20 12.25
C TYR A 276 -15.33 15.88 11.55
N GLU A 277 -15.44 15.94 10.22
CA GLU A 277 -15.64 14.79 9.35
C GLU A 277 -14.69 14.91 8.15
N MET A 278 -13.96 13.83 7.87
CA MET A 278 -12.97 13.73 6.81
C MET A 278 -13.44 12.69 5.80
N PHE A 279 -13.49 13.07 4.52
CA PHE A 279 -13.97 12.24 3.43
C PHE A 279 -12.87 12.01 2.40
N ILE A 280 -12.81 10.79 1.87
CA ILE A 280 -12.09 10.46 0.63
C ILE A 280 -13.16 9.99 -0.37
N ASP A 281 -13.14 10.50 -1.59
CA ASP A 281 -14.03 10.07 -2.68
C ASP A 281 -15.53 10.16 -2.31
N GLN A 282 -15.88 11.26 -1.61
CA GLN A 282 -17.19 11.53 -0.97
C GLN A 282 -17.62 10.55 0.13
N SER A 283 -16.79 9.55 0.47
CA SER A 283 -17.03 8.57 1.54
C SER A 283 -16.36 9.02 2.83
N SER A 284 -17.08 9.01 3.96
CA SER A 284 -16.51 9.39 5.26
C SER A 284 -15.51 8.34 5.73
N VAL A 285 -14.27 8.75 6.03
CA VAL A 285 -13.19 7.86 6.50
C VAL A 285 -12.75 8.13 7.94
N SER A 286 -13.01 9.33 8.47
CA SER A 286 -12.79 9.66 9.88
C SER A 286 -13.82 10.69 10.37
N ARG A 287 -14.23 10.56 11.62
CA ARG A 287 -15.19 11.45 12.30
C ARG A 287 -14.82 11.54 13.77
N GLY A 288 -14.81 12.76 14.32
CA GLY A 288 -14.51 12.97 15.73
C GLY A 288 -14.83 14.37 16.21
N SER A 289 -14.34 14.72 17.40
CA SER A 289 -14.37 16.08 17.94
C SER A 289 -12.97 16.60 18.26
N LEU A 290 -12.76 17.90 18.01
CA LEU A 290 -11.53 18.62 18.41
C LEU A 290 -11.21 18.46 19.92
N LEU A 291 -12.23 18.23 20.76
CA LEU A 291 -12.08 18.12 22.21
C LEU A 291 -11.62 16.74 22.71
N HIS A 292 -11.78 15.68 21.92
CA HIS A 292 -11.63 14.29 22.37
C HIS A 292 -10.81 13.40 21.43
N ASP A 293 -10.72 13.77 20.15
CA ASP A 293 -10.10 12.98 19.09
C ASP A 293 -8.83 13.62 18.53
N MET A 294 -8.14 14.34 19.42
CA MET A 294 -6.90 15.07 19.18
C MET A 294 -5.77 14.58 20.08
N VAL A 295 -4.58 14.51 19.52
CA VAL A 295 -3.34 14.08 20.16
C VAL A 295 -2.25 15.14 19.89
N PRO A 296 -1.66 15.77 20.91
CA PRO A 296 -2.11 15.80 22.32
C PRO A 296 -3.56 16.33 22.43
N PRO A 297 -4.28 16.07 23.54
CA PRO A 297 -5.62 16.61 23.73
C PRO A 297 -5.59 18.14 23.80
N VAL A 298 -6.66 18.81 23.34
CA VAL A 298 -6.78 20.28 23.42
C VAL A 298 -6.73 20.75 24.87
N ASN A 299 -7.58 20.16 25.72
CA ASN A 299 -7.58 20.43 27.15
C ASN A 299 -6.58 19.47 27.82
N PRO A 300 -5.53 19.98 28.49
CA PRO A 300 -4.60 19.13 29.23
C PRO A 300 -5.32 18.41 30.39
N PRO A 301 -4.79 17.28 30.89
CA PRO A 301 -5.41 16.57 32.00
C PRO A 301 -5.42 17.43 33.28
N LYS A 302 -6.49 17.28 34.08
CA LYS A 302 -6.67 18.00 35.37
C LYS A 302 -5.64 17.58 36.42
N GLU A 303 -5.22 16.32 36.35
CA GLU A 303 -4.22 15.70 37.21
C GLU A 303 -3.06 15.22 36.35
N ILE A 304 -1.83 15.47 36.79
CA ILE A 304 -0.59 14.88 36.24
C ILE A 304 0.11 14.07 37.32
N ASP A 305 0.97 13.14 36.89
CA ASP A 305 1.76 12.31 37.81
C ASP A 305 2.95 13.13 38.35
N ASP A 306 3.22 13.08 39.65
CA ASP A 306 4.20 13.94 40.32
C ASP A 306 5.64 13.50 40.03
N THR A 307 6.36 14.32 39.25
CA THR A 307 7.76 14.10 38.86
C THR A 307 8.77 14.16 40.03
N ASN A 308 8.32 14.44 41.25
CA ASN A 308 9.12 14.43 42.47
C ASN A 308 8.80 13.24 43.38
N ASP A 309 7.80 12.42 43.02
CA ASP A 309 7.46 11.18 43.70
C ASP A 309 8.20 10.02 43.04
N SER A 310 8.72 9.08 43.83
CA SER A 310 9.55 7.98 43.32
C SER A 310 9.24 6.67 44.03
N LYS A 311 9.44 5.55 43.32
CA LYS A 311 9.15 4.20 43.79
C LYS A 311 9.92 3.90 45.10
N PRO A 312 9.23 3.58 46.21
CA PRO A 312 9.89 3.21 47.46
C PRO A 312 10.70 1.91 47.33
N GLU A 313 11.83 1.82 48.01
CA GLU A 313 12.68 0.60 48.07
C GLU A 313 11.94 -0.63 48.65
N ASP A 314 10.89 -0.41 49.45
CA ASP A 314 10.03 -1.43 50.05
C ASP A 314 8.77 -1.76 49.23
N TRP A 315 8.63 -1.22 48.01
CA TRP A 315 7.51 -1.49 47.11
C TRP A 315 7.78 -2.70 46.21
N ASP A 316 7.23 -3.86 46.58
CA ASP A 316 7.37 -5.10 45.81
C ASP A 316 6.27 -5.24 44.74
N GLU A 317 6.70 -5.24 43.47
CA GLU A 317 5.85 -5.35 42.27
C GLU A 317 5.80 -6.78 41.72
N ARG A 318 6.57 -7.71 42.29
CA ARG A 318 6.61 -9.09 41.82
C ARG A 318 5.36 -9.79 42.33
N ALA A 319 4.35 -9.93 41.47
CA ALA A 319 3.09 -10.59 41.80
C ALA A 319 3.29 -12.04 42.30
N LYS A 320 4.35 -12.70 41.82
CA LYS A 320 4.80 -14.03 42.27
C LYS A 320 6.24 -13.98 42.77
N MET A 321 6.57 -14.85 43.70
CA MET A 321 7.93 -15.09 44.19
C MET A 321 8.24 -16.60 44.24
N PRO A 322 9.52 -17.01 44.18
CA PRO A 322 9.90 -18.39 44.47
C PRO A 322 9.47 -18.82 45.87
N ASP A 323 8.88 -20.00 46.00
CA ASP A 323 8.39 -20.55 47.27
C ASP A 323 9.53 -20.71 48.30
N PRO A 324 9.50 -20.00 49.45
CA PRO A 324 10.53 -20.08 50.47
C PRO A 324 10.46 -21.36 51.32
N GLU A 325 9.37 -22.15 51.25
CA GLU A 325 9.29 -23.48 51.87
C GLU A 325 9.74 -24.60 50.92
N ALA A 326 9.86 -24.33 49.61
CA ALA A 326 10.38 -25.28 48.64
C ALA A 326 11.90 -25.44 48.75
N VAL A 327 12.35 -26.70 48.76
CA VAL A 327 13.78 -27.06 48.81
C VAL A 327 14.08 -28.04 47.67
N LYS A 328 15.24 -27.85 47.02
CA LYS A 328 15.77 -28.74 45.98
C LYS A 328 15.72 -30.21 46.43
N PRO A 329 15.05 -31.11 45.69
CA PRO A 329 15.00 -32.53 46.02
C PRO A 329 16.38 -33.21 46.00
N GLU A 330 16.60 -34.20 46.88
CA GLU A 330 17.85 -34.98 46.93
C GLU A 330 18.10 -35.84 45.67
N ASP A 331 17.06 -36.10 44.87
CA ASP A 331 17.14 -36.82 43.59
C ASP A 331 17.33 -35.90 42.38
N TRP A 332 17.57 -34.60 42.58
CA TRP A 332 17.80 -33.63 41.52
C TRP A 332 19.29 -33.33 41.38
N ASP A 333 19.96 -34.01 40.45
CA ASP A 333 21.35 -33.71 40.09
C ASP A 333 21.38 -32.53 39.10
N GLU A 334 22.20 -31.51 39.40
CA GLU A 334 22.41 -30.33 38.56
C GLU A 334 23.77 -30.36 37.85
N ASP A 335 24.70 -31.19 38.32
CA ASP A 335 26.01 -31.43 37.71
C ASP A 335 25.95 -32.53 36.64
N ALA A 336 24.79 -33.19 36.49
CA ALA A 336 24.51 -34.14 35.42
C ALA A 336 24.56 -33.45 34.05
N ALA A 337 25.34 -34.01 33.11
CA ALA A 337 25.37 -33.54 31.73
C ALA A 337 24.04 -33.84 31.00
N ALA A 338 23.57 -32.90 30.17
CA ALA A 338 22.35 -33.06 29.38
C ALA A 338 22.44 -34.20 28.34
N LYS A 339 23.63 -34.39 27.75
CA LYS A 339 23.95 -35.46 26.80
C LYS A 339 25.10 -36.30 27.36
N ILE A 340 25.07 -37.61 27.14
CA ILE A 340 26.07 -38.60 27.56
C ILE A 340 26.47 -39.48 26.37
N GLU A 341 27.69 -40.01 26.36
CA GLU A 341 28.13 -40.98 25.34
C GLU A 341 27.22 -42.22 25.37
N ASP A 342 26.70 -42.63 24.21
CA ASP A 342 25.92 -43.85 24.08
C ASP A 342 26.77 -45.08 24.45
N PRO A 343 26.40 -45.89 25.46
CA PRO A 343 27.14 -47.08 25.85
C PRO A 343 26.91 -48.29 24.91
N ASP A 344 25.75 -48.35 24.25
CA ASP A 344 25.35 -49.44 23.35
C ASP A 344 25.80 -49.19 21.90
N ALA A 345 26.12 -47.94 21.54
CA ALA A 345 26.77 -47.60 20.28
C ALA A 345 28.09 -48.39 20.10
N LEU A 346 28.20 -49.07 18.96
CA LEU A 346 29.43 -49.73 18.52
C LEU A 346 29.94 -49.04 17.26
N LYS A 347 31.25 -48.85 17.21
CA LYS A 347 31.94 -48.28 16.04
C LYS A 347 31.70 -49.14 14.79
N PRO A 348 31.32 -48.56 13.64
CA PRO A 348 31.13 -49.31 12.40
C PRO A 348 32.39 -50.04 11.92
N ASP A 349 32.22 -51.27 11.44
CA ASP A 349 33.28 -52.02 10.74
C ASP A 349 33.63 -51.30 9.41
N GLY A 350 34.86 -50.78 9.31
CA GLY A 350 35.37 -50.10 8.11
C GLY A 350 35.64 -48.60 8.25
N TRP A 351 35.37 -48.00 9.42
CA TRP A 351 35.73 -46.61 9.74
C TRP A 351 37.26 -46.35 9.62
N LEU A 352 37.65 -45.20 9.09
CA LEU A 352 39.05 -44.84 8.80
C LEU A 352 39.62 -43.84 9.83
N ASP A 353 40.21 -44.33 10.92
CA ASP A 353 40.77 -43.45 11.98
C ASP A 353 41.97 -42.61 11.54
N ASP A 354 42.82 -43.19 10.68
CA ASP A 354 44.09 -42.58 10.26
C ASP A 354 43.91 -41.51 9.15
N GLU A 355 42.71 -41.41 8.56
CA GLU A 355 42.35 -40.44 7.52
C GLU A 355 41.55 -39.29 8.13
N ALA A 356 41.90 -38.04 7.82
CA ALA A 356 41.14 -36.88 8.26
C ALA A 356 39.79 -36.81 7.52
N GLU A 357 38.73 -36.43 8.25
CA GLU A 357 37.37 -36.22 7.70
C GLU A 357 37.35 -35.11 6.64
N PHE A 358 38.14 -34.05 6.88
CA PHE A 358 38.36 -32.96 5.94
C PHE A 358 39.84 -32.83 5.58
N VAL A 359 40.11 -32.37 4.35
CA VAL A 359 41.44 -32.06 3.82
C VAL A 359 41.42 -30.67 3.17
N PRO A 360 42.55 -29.92 3.15
CA PRO A 360 42.62 -28.66 2.42
C PRO A 360 42.45 -28.89 0.91
N ASP A 361 41.62 -28.08 0.24
CA ASP A 361 41.40 -28.20 -1.21
C ASP A 361 42.70 -28.00 -2.00
N PRO A 362 43.17 -29.00 -2.76
CA PRO A 362 44.39 -28.88 -3.57
C PRO A 362 44.27 -27.92 -4.77
N ASN A 363 43.05 -27.45 -5.09
CA ASN A 363 42.78 -26.50 -6.17
C ASN A 363 42.62 -25.06 -5.68
N ALA A 364 42.42 -24.85 -4.37
CA ALA A 364 42.29 -23.52 -3.80
C ALA A 364 43.63 -22.77 -3.87
N ALA A 365 43.60 -21.56 -4.41
CA ALA A 365 44.74 -20.66 -4.47
C ALA A 365 44.52 -19.46 -3.55
N LYS A 366 45.59 -19.00 -2.89
CA LYS A 366 45.56 -17.76 -2.10
C LYS A 366 45.16 -16.57 -3.01
N PRO A 367 44.15 -15.77 -2.64
CA PRO A 367 43.79 -14.55 -3.37
C PRO A 367 44.96 -13.56 -3.47
N GLU A 368 45.08 -12.87 -4.61
CA GLU A 368 46.18 -11.90 -4.83
C GLU A 368 46.12 -10.67 -3.90
N ASP A 369 44.94 -10.37 -3.34
CA ASP A 369 44.66 -9.23 -2.45
C ASP A 369 44.71 -9.59 -0.95
N TRP A 370 45.14 -10.81 -0.58
CA TRP A 370 45.20 -11.25 0.81
C TRP A 370 46.54 -10.88 1.49
N ASP A 371 46.48 -10.00 2.49
CA ASP A 371 47.64 -9.46 3.19
C ASP A 371 47.88 -10.20 4.52
N GLU A 372 49.04 -10.86 4.66
CA GLU A 372 49.37 -11.64 5.86
C GLU A 372 49.61 -10.79 7.13
N GLU A 373 49.83 -9.48 7.02
CA GLU A 373 49.94 -8.55 8.16
C GLU A 373 48.56 -8.04 8.64
N MET A 374 47.54 -8.06 7.76
CA MET A 374 46.19 -7.55 8.04
C MET A 374 45.14 -8.65 8.25
N ASP A 375 45.16 -9.69 7.41
CA ASP A 375 44.18 -10.77 7.34
C ASP A 375 44.69 -12.08 7.98
N GLY A 376 46.01 -12.22 8.16
CA GLY A 376 46.68 -13.35 8.80
C GLY A 376 47.23 -14.40 7.83
N GLU A 377 47.78 -15.51 8.37
CA GLU A 377 48.27 -16.64 7.57
C GLU A 377 47.10 -17.28 6.80
N TRP A 378 47.22 -17.40 5.48
CA TRP A 378 46.15 -17.98 4.64
C TRP A 378 46.14 -19.51 4.74
N GLU A 379 45.04 -20.06 5.24
CA GLU A 379 44.74 -21.48 5.17
C GLU A 379 43.75 -21.77 4.02
N ALA A 380 43.96 -22.90 3.33
CA ALA A 380 43.07 -23.33 2.26
C ALA A 380 41.73 -23.84 2.83
N PRO A 381 40.59 -23.60 2.15
CA PRO A 381 39.30 -24.12 2.57
C PRO A 381 39.33 -25.64 2.68
N GLN A 382 38.67 -26.15 3.74
CA GLN A 382 38.61 -27.58 4.02
C GLN A 382 37.44 -28.22 3.26
N ILE A 383 37.73 -29.26 2.49
CA ILE A 383 36.75 -30.07 1.75
C ILE A 383 36.66 -31.47 2.37
N PRO A 384 35.51 -32.15 2.30
CA PRO A 384 35.40 -33.54 2.75
C PRO A 384 36.40 -34.41 1.99
N ASN A 385 37.10 -35.30 2.71
CA ASN A 385 38.12 -36.16 2.11
C ASN A 385 37.45 -37.23 1.22
N PRO A 386 37.79 -37.33 -0.08
CA PRO A 386 37.15 -38.26 -1.01
C PRO A 386 37.42 -39.74 -0.69
N ALA A 387 38.36 -40.07 0.21
CA ALA A 387 38.45 -41.41 0.77
C ALA A 387 37.21 -41.78 1.61
N CYS A 388 36.65 -40.79 2.32
CA CYS A 388 35.59 -40.95 3.31
C CYS A 388 34.21 -41.16 2.68
N GLU A 389 33.96 -40.64 1.48
CA GLU A 389 32.77 -40.95 0.66
C GLU A 389 32.59 -42.46 0.42
N THR A 390 33.69 -43.23 0.45
CA THR A 390 33.68 -44.68 0.21
C THR A 390 33.67 -45.52 1.50
N ALA A 391 33.65 -44.87 2.66
CA ALA A 391 33.76 -45.49 3.99
C ALA A 391 32.55 -45.16 4.88
N PRO A 392 32.35 -45.86 6.01
CA PRO A 392 31.32 -45.51 7.01
C PRO A 392 31.61 -44.23 7.81
N GLY A 393 32.76 -43.58 7.59
CA GLY A 393 33.24 -42.40 8.33
C GLY A 393 34.76 -42.38 8.50
N CYS A 394 35.29 -41.24 8.92
CA CYS A 394 36.72 -40.93 9.02
C CYS A 394 37.07 -40.18 10.32
N GLY A 395 38.37 -40.02 10.60
CA GLY A 395 38.89 -39.35 11.78
C GLY A 395 38.69 -40.15 13.07
N GLU A 396 39.03 -39.55 14.22
CA GLU A 396 38.87 -40.21 15.52
C GLU A 396 37.39 -40.46 15.84
N TRP A 397 36.94 -41.72 15.78
CA TRP A 397 35.56 -42.08 16.08
C TRP A 397 35.17 -41.71 17.52
N LYS A 398 34.25 -40.76 17.66
CA LYS A 398 33.59 -40.40 18.92
C LYS A 398 32.27 -41.16 19.04
N ARG A 399 31.87 -41.50 20.27
CA ARG A 399 30.54 -42.05 20.53
C ARG A 399 29.47 -41.01 20.22
N PRO A 400 28.33 -41.38 19.61
CA PRO A 400 27.19 -40.47 19.51
C PRO A 400 26.71 -40.11 20.92
N MET A 401 26.28 -38.87 21.08
CA MET A 401 25.84 -38.32 22.36
C MET A 401 24.32 -38.41 22.45
N ILE A 402 23.82 -39.21 23.38
CA ILE A 402 22.38 -39.40 23.64
C ILE A 402 21.92 -38.57 24.83
N ASN A 403 20.65 -38.13 24.81
CA ASN A 403 20.07 -37.36 25.91
C ASN A 403 20.04 -38.20 27.20
N ASN A 404 20.55 -37.63 28.29
CA ASN A 404 20.72 -38.31 29.57
C ASN A 404 19.37 -38.44 30.31
N PRO A 405 18.84 -39.66 30.56
CA PRO A 405 17.55 -39.84 31.24
C PRO A 405 17.53 -39.45 32.72
N GLN A 406 18.65 -38.97 33.28
CA GLN A 406 18.74 -38.43 34.64
C GLN A 406 18.98 -36.92 34.67
N TYR A 407 19.17 -36.26 33.52
CA TYR A 407 19.25 -34.80 33.47
C TYR A 407 17.88 -34.18 33.76
N LYS A 408 17.88 -33.15 34.62
CA LYS A 408 16.69 -32.38 34.97
C LYS A 408 16.89 -30.86 34.84
N GLY A 409 18.08 -30.41 34.43
CA GLY A 409 18.46 -28.99 34.41
C GLY A 409 18.72 -28.41 35.81
N LYS A 410 18.82 -27.08 35.90
CA LYS A 410 18.93 -26.36 37.19
C LYS A 410 17.56 -26.33 37.88
N TRP A 411 17.52 -26.56 39.19
CA TRP A 411 16.27 -26.59 39.94
C TRP A 411 15.73 -25.17 40.19
N LYS A 412 14.63 -24.83 39.53
CA LYS A 412 13.84 -23.61 39.83
C LYS A 412 12.75 -23.97 40.85
N ALA A 413 12.63 -23.20 41.94
CA ALA A 413 11.55 -23.37 42.92
C ALA A 413 10.20 -22.97 42.30
N PRO A 414 9.06 -23.60 42.71
CA PRO A 414 7.75 -23.21 42.22
C PRO A 414 7.43 -21.76 42.61
N LEU A 415 6.72 -21.05 41.73
CA LEU A 415 6.29 -19.67 41.97
C LEU A 415 4.96 -19.65 42.74
N VAL A 416 4.92 -18.90 43.83
CA VAL A 416 3.74 -18.65 44.69
C VAL A 416 3.39 -17.17 44.70
N ASP A 417 2.13 -16.84 44.93
CA ASP A 417 1.66 -15.45 44.99
C ASP A 417 2.34 -14.71 46.16
N ASN A 418 2.91 -13.54 45.87
CA ASN A 418 3.71 -12.78 46.83
C ASN A 418 2.83 -12.05 47.87
N PRO A 419 2.93 -12.36 49.17
CA PRO A 419 2.10 -11.72 50.20
C PRO A 419 2.38 -10.21 50.38
N ASN A 420 3.49 -9.70 49.85
CA ASN A 420 3.89 -8.29 49.92
C ASN A 420 3.66 -7.53 48.61
N TYR A 421 3.03 -8.16 47.59
CA TYR A 421 2.73 -7.49 46.32
C TYR A 421 1.79 -6.31 46.54
N GLN A 422 2.26 -5.10 46.20
CA GLN A 422 1.51 -3.85 46.40
C GLN A 422 0.84 -3.34 45.10
N GLY A 423 0.97 -4.06 44.00
CA GLY A 423 0.64 -3.60 42.65
C GLY A 423 1.86 -3.04 41.92
N VAL A 424 1.73 -2.78 40.61
CA VAL A 424 2.72 -1.96 39.89
C VAL A 424 2.65 -0.54 40.45
N TRP A 425 3.79 0.03 40.85
CA TRP A 425 3.87 1.38 41.38
C TRP A 425 3.51 2.41 40.31
N LYS A 426 2.87 3.50 40.73
CA LYS A 426 2.63 4.69 39.90
C LYS A 426 2.83 5.94 40.76
N PRO A 427 3.39 7.04 40.22
CA PRO A 427 3.56 8.27 40.98
C PRO A 427 2.22 8.81 41.48
N ARG A 428 2.23 9.51 42.62
CA ARG A 428 1.05 10.22 43.10
C ARG A 428 0.59 11.26 42.09
N LYS A 429 -0.72 11.31 41.85
CA LYS A 429 -1.36 12.38 41.07
C LYS A 429 -1.42 13.71 41.83
N ILE A 430 -1.10 14.79 41.12
CA ILE A 430 -1.16 16.18 41.59
C ILE A 430 -1.96 17.05 40.63
N ASP A 431 -2.59 18.11 41.15
CA ASP A 431 -3.29 19.11 40.34
C ASP A 431 -2.33 19.73 39.31
N ASN A 432 -2.69 19.71 38.03
CA ASN A 432 -1.86 20.22 36.95
C ASN A 432 -1.81 21.77 36.96
N PRO A 433 -0.63 22.40 37.12
CA PRO A 433 -0.51 23.86 37.19
C PRO A 433 -0.84 24.56 35.85
N ASP A 434 -0.65 23.87 34.72
CA ASP A 434 -0.92 24.38 33.37
C ASP A 434 -2.33 23.99 32.87
N TYR A 435 -3.21 23.54 33.78
CA TYR A 435 -4.56 23.14 33.43
C TYR A 435 -5.44 24.32 32.93
N PHE A 436 -6.04 24.14 31.76
CA PHE A 436 -7.09 25.02 31.22
C PHE A 436 -8.26 24.23 30.62
N GLU A 437 -9.39 24.91 30.45
CA GLU A 437 -10.62 24.36 29.88
C GLU A 437 -11.11 25.29 28.76
N ASP A 438 -10.79 24.97 27.51
CA ASP A 438 -11.47 25.52 26.34
C ASP A 438 -12.62 24.59 25.91
N LEU A 439 -13.75 25.19 25.54
CA LEU A 439 -14.96 24.53 25.09
C LEU A 439 -15.29 24.85 23.62
N GLN A 440 -14.53 25.75 22.99
CA GLN A 440 -14.74 26.17 21.60
C GLN A 440 -13.42 26.22 20.78
N PRO A 441 -12.59 25.15 20.74
CA PRO A 441 -11.36 25.12 19.94
C PRO A 441 -11.57 25.34 18.44
N PHE A 442 -12.82 25.23 17.94
CA PHE A 442 -13.19 25.69 16.60
C PHE A 442 -12.78 27.16 16.34
N ARG A 443 -12.80 28.03 17.36
CA ARG A 443 -12.49 29.47 17.26
C ARG A 443 -10.98 29.76 17.22
N MET A 444 -10.29 29.04 16.32
CA MET A 444 -8.87 29.17 16.02
C MET A 444 -8.55 30.46 15.22
N THR A 445 -7.27 30.70 14.93
CA THR A 445 -6.83 31.88 14.17
C THR A 445 -7.45 31.93 12.77
N PRO A 446 -7.88 33.09 12.26
CA PRO A 446 -8.29 33.22 10.86
C PRO A 446 -7.14 32.93 9.90
N PHE A 447 -7.44 32.53 8.66
CA PHE A 447 -6.45 32.26 7.61
C PHE A 447 -6.77 33.04 6.31
N LYS A 448 -5.71 33.39 5.55
CA LYS A 448 -5.83 34.25 4.34
C LYS A 448 -5.12 33.74 3.09
N ALA A 449 -4.33 32.67 3.19
CA ALA A 449 -3.70 32.03 2.04
C ALA A 449 -3.74 30.50 2.18
N VAL A 450 -3.62 29.80 1.06
CA VAL A 450 -3.39 28.36 0.99
C VAL A 450 -1.97 28.12 0.46
N GLY A 451 -1.27 27.12 0.99
CA GLY A 451 0.08 26.77 0.56
C GLY A 451 0.32 25.27 0.55
N LEU A 452 1.08 24.81 -0.44
CA LEU A 452 1.64 23.47 -0.52
C LEU A 452 3.13 23.61 -0.15
N GLU A 453 3.51 23.10 1.02
CA GLU A 453 4.92 23.01 1.46
C GLU A 453 5.22 21.54 1.70
N LEU A 454 5.88 20.92 0.72
CA LEU A 454 5.95 19.48 0.55
C LEU A 454 7.39 19.03 0.33
N TRP A 455 7.72 17.88 0.88
CA TRP A 455 8.88 17.08 0.50
C TRP A 455 8.39 15.74 -0.05
N SER A 456 9.03 15.25 -1.11
CA SER A 456 8.68 13.97 -1.73
C SER A 456 9.88 13.31 -2.40
N MET A 457 9.99 12.00 -2.20
CA MET A 457 10.90 11.10 -2.92
C MET A 457 10.32 10.63 -4.26
N THR A 458 9.13 11.10 -4.65
CA THR A 458 8.45 10.79 -5.92
C THR A 458 8.04 12.07 -6.66
N SER A 459 8.05 11.99 -8.00
CA SER A 459 7.62 13.06 -8.90
C SER A 459 6.23 12.80 -9.47
N ASP A 460 5.69 13.78 -10.18
CA ASP A 460 4.41 13.73 -10.87
C ASP A 460 3.19 13.49 -9.97
N ILE A 461 3.26 13.97 -8.72
CA ILE A 461 2.07 14.20 -7.89
C ILE A 461 1.29 15.35 -8.52
N TYR A 462 0.04 15.10 -8.90
CA TYR A 462 -0.89 16.04 -9.53
C TYR A 462 -1.92 16.51 -8.50
N PHE A 463 -2.21 17.81 -8.50
CA PHE A 463 -3.15 18.49 -7.61
C PHE A 463 -4.13 19.34 -8.41
N ASP A 464 -5.42 19.31 -8.07
CA ASP A 464 -6.44 20.10 -8.77
C ASP A 464 -7.71 20.39 -7.93
N ASN A 465 -8.61 21.22 -8.46
CA ASN A 465 -9.98 21.49 -7.99
C ASN A 465 -10.07 21.93 -6.53
N PHE A 466 -9.09 22.71 -6.07
CA PHE A 466 -9.06 23.32 -4.75
C PHE A 466 -10.28 24.25 -4.56
N ILE A 467 -11.13 23.95 -3.57
CA ILE A 467 -12.25 24.80 -3.17
C ILE A 467 -12.33 24.94 -1.64
N ILE A 468 -12.60 26.17 -1.19
CA ILE A 468 -12.82 26.52 0.23
C ILE A 468 -14.12 27.31 0.36
N THR A 469 -15.09 26.80 1.11
CA THR A 469 -16.46 27.34 1.23
C THR A 469 -17.08 27.04 2.60
N SER A 470 -18.14 27.77 2.96
CA SER A 470 -18.90 27.55 4.21
C SER A 470 -20.09 26.60 4.05
N HIS A 471 -20.23 25.94 2.90
CA HIS A 471 -21.40 25.11 2.57
C HIS A 471 -21.02 23.80 1.85
N LYS A 472 -21.30 22.65 2.48
CA LYS A 472 -20.99 21.32 1.90
C LYS A 472 -21.66 21.10 0.54
N GLU A 473 -22.91 21.54 0.35
CA GLU A 473 -23.61 21.47 -0.94
C GLU A 473 -22.84 22.12 -2.12
N VAL A 474 -22.04 23.15 -1.85
CA VAL A 474 -21.27 23.85 -2.90
C VAL A 474 -20.04 23.03 -3.29
N ALA A 475 -19.37 22.43 -2.30
CA ALA A 475 -18.26 21.50 -2.52
C ALA A 475 -18.71 20.17 -3.16
N ASP A 476 -19.87 19.64 -2.76
CA ASP A 476 -20.45 18.41 -3.30
C ASP A 476 -20.82 18.58 -4.78
N ARG A 477 -21.45 19.70 -5.17
CA ARG A 477 -21.74 20.02 -6.58
C ARG A 477 -20.47 20.22 -7.39
N TRP A 478 -19.50 20.97 -6.86
CA TRP A 478 -18.18 21.16 -7.47
C TRP A 478 -17.48 19.82 -7.74
N ALA A 479 -17.48 18.92 -6.76
CA ALA A 479 -16.94 17.57 -6.91
C ALA A 479 -17.70 16.71 -7.92
N SER A 480 -19.01 16.89 -8.08
CA SER A 480 -19.79 16.20 -9.10
C SER A 480 -19.47 16.71 -10.51
N ASP A 481 -19.25 18.02 -10.68
CA ASP A 481 -18.90 18.65 -11.95
C ASP A 481 -17.44 18.37 -12.36
N SER A 482 -16.49 18.32 -11.40
CA SER A 482 -15.05 18.05 -11.66
C SER A 482 -14.70 16.56 -11.53
N TRP A 483 -14.45 16.09 -10.30
CA TRP A 483 -13.97 14.76 -9.98
C TRP A 483 -14.92 13.66 -10.45
N GLY A 484 -16.23 13.91 -10.41
CA GLY A 484 -17.25 13.00 -10.94
C GLY A 484 -17.01 12.65 -12.42
N LEU A 485 -16.63 13.63 -13.25
CA LEU A 485 -16.25 13.37 -14.64
C LEU A 485 -14.95 12.57 -14.74
N LYS A 486 -13.92 12.94 -13.96
CA LYS A 486 -12.62 12.24 -13.96
C LYS A 486 -12.78 10.77 -13.55
N LYS A 487 -13.61 10.51 -12.53
CA LYS A 487 -13.98 9.17 -12.06
C LYS A 487 -14.75 8.37 -13.10
N LEU A 488 -15.71 8.99 -13.80
CA LEU A 488 -16.42 8.34 -14.91
C LEU A 488 -15.44 7.94 -16.03
N VAL A 489 -14.56 8.85 -16.45
CA VAL A 489 -13.53 8.56 -17.47
C VAL A 489 -12.57 7.46 -17.01
N ALA A 490 -12.09 7.50 -15.76
CA ALA A 490 -11.26 6.43 -15.20
C ALA A 490 -11.99 5.08 -15.21
N SER A 491 -13.24 5.02 -14.75
CA SER A 491 -14.05 3.78 -14.74
C SER A 491 -14.40 3.26 -16.14
N ALA A 492 -14.43 4.13 -17.15
CA ALA A 492 -14.64 3.74 -18.54
C ALA A 492 -13.35 3.24 -19.23
N ASN A 493 -12.19 3.67 -18.73
CA ASN A 493 -10.87 3.20 -19.18
C ASN A 493 -10.39 1.95 -18.42
N GLU A 494 -10.99 1.61 -17.28
CA GLU A 494 -10.69 0.37 -16.57
C GLU A 494 -10.95 -0.84 -17.48
N PRO A 495 -9.99 -1.77 -17.64
CA PRO A 495 -10.16 -2.94 -18.50
C PRO A 495 -11.22 -3.86 -17.88
N GLY A 496 -12.45 -3.76 -18.40
CA GLY A 496 -13.59 -4.54 -17.91
C GLY A 496 -13.28 -6.04 -17.85
N ILE A 497 -13.93 -6.76 -16.93
CA ILE A 497 -13.57 -8.11 -16.44
C ILE A 497 -13.04 -9.06 -17.52
N PHE A 498 -13.63 -9.11 -18.72
CA PHE A 498 -13.14 -9.95 -19.82
C PHE A 498 -11.73 -9.58 -20.33
N ALA A 499 -11.40 -8.30 -20.44
CA ALA A 499 -10.06 -7.82 -20.79
C ALA A 499 -9.05 -8.09 -19.65
N GLN A 500 -9.46 -7.95 -18.39
CA GLN A 500 -8.63 -8.30 -17.24
C GLN A 500 -8.33 -9.81 -17.18
N LEU A 501 -9.33 -10.66 -17.48
CA LEU A 501 -9.15 -12.11 -17.60
C LEU A 501 -8.25 -12.48 -18.79
N MET A 502 -8.39 -11.80 -19.94
CA MET A 502 -7.50 -11.94 -21.10
C MET A 502 -6.05 -11.66 -20.74
N LEU A 503 -5.76 -10.48 -20.17
CA LEU A 503 -4.41 -10.07 -19.75
C LEU A 503 -3.80 -11.05 -18.75
N ALA A 504 -4.56 -11.46 -17.72
CA ALA A 504 -4.09 -12.44 -16.76
C ALA A 504 -3.75 -13.80 -17.39
N ALA A 505 -4.47 -14.21 -18.44
CA ALA A 505 -4.19 -15.44 -19.17
C ALA A 505 -3.11 -15.31 -20.26
N GLU A 506 -2.74 -14.08 -20.64
CA GLU A 506 -1.56 -13.78 -21.46
C GLU A 506 -0.28 -13.86 -20.59
N GLU A 507 -0.31 -13.30 -19.38
CA GLU A 507 0.75 -13.49 -18.36
C GLU A 507 0.87 -14.95 -17.89
N ARG A 508 -0.26 -15.66 -17.79
CA ARG A 508 -0.34 -17.03 -17.25
C ARG A 508 -1.11 -17.97 -18.19
N PRO A 509 -0.46 -18.53 -19.24
CA PRO A 509 -1.12 -19.31 -20.28
C PRO A 509 -1.96 -20.52 -19.80
N TRP A 510 -1.70 -21.06 -18.61
CA TRP A 510 -2.50 -22.14 -18.02
C TRP A 510 -3.91 -21.70 -17.60
N LEU A 511 -4.15 -20.41 -17.35
CA LEU A 511 -5.49 -19.88 -17.05
C LEU A 511 -6.46 -20.04 -18.24
N TRP A 512 -5.97 -20.03 -19.48
CA TRP A 512 -6.78 -20.37 -20.66
C TRP A 512 -7.42 -21.75 -20.54
N VAL A 513 -6.68 -22.75 -20.08
CA VAL A 513 -7.18 -24.12 -19.89
C VAL A 513 -8.29 -24.11 -18.84
N ILE A 514 -8.13 -23.37 -17.74
CA ILE A 514 -9.14 -23.23 -16.69
C ILE A 514 -10.39 -22.52 -17.24
N TYR A 515 -10.28 -21.38 -17.91
CA TYR A 515 -11.44 -20.66 -18.45
C TYR A 515 -12.19 -21.46 -19.52
N ILE A 516 -11.47 -22.22 -20.36
CA ILE A 516 -12.07 -23.13 -21.33
C ILE A 516 -12.83 -24.25 -20.61
N LEU A 517 -12.30 -24.83 -19.52
CA LEU A 517 -12.96 -25.90 -18.77
C LEU A 517 -14.14 -25.41 -17.90
N THR A 518 -14.03 -24.25 -17.26
CA THR A 518 -15.01 -23.76 -16.27
C THR A 518 -16.11 -22.86 -16.87
N VAL A 519 -15.82 -22.14 -17.96
CA VAL A 519 -16.78 -21.23 -18.62
C VAL A 519 -17.08 -21.68 -20.05
N GLY A 520 -16.04 -21.94 -20.86
CA GLY A 520 -16.19 -22.31 -22.26
C GLY A 520 -16.96 -23.62 -22.47
N LEU A 521 -16.62 -24.66 -21.71
CA LEU A 521 -17.18 -26.00 -21.85
C LEU A 521 -18.66 -26.06 -21.38
N PRO A 522 -19.07 -25.48 -20.23
CA PRO A 522 -20.48 -25.39 -19.87
C PRO A 522 -21.33 -24.57 -20.86
N VAL A 523 -20.83 -23.43 -21.35
CA VAL A 523 -21.52 -22.61 -22.36
C VAL A 523 -21.64 -23.35 -23.69
N GLY A 524 -20.55 -23.98 -24.15
CA GLY A 524 -20.54 -24.80 -25.37
C GLY A 524 -21.50 -25.98 -25.31
N LEU A 525 -21.55 -26.70 -24.18
CA LEU A 525 -22.54 -27.75 -23.95
C LEU A 525 -23.97 -27.18 -23.92
N GLY A 526 -24.19 -26.02 -23.29
CA GLY A 526 -25.47 -25.33 -23.26
C GLY A 526 -25.99 -25.00 -24.66
N VAL A 527 -25.17 -24.38 -25.50
CA VAL A 527 -25.50 -24.08 -26.91
C VAL A 527 -25.77 -25.36 -27.70
N LEU A 528 -24.92 -26.38 -27.56
CA LEU A 528 -25.05 -27.66 -28.27
C LEU A 528 -26.30 -28.48 -27.84
N PHE A 529 -26.79 -28.29 -26.61
CA PHE A 529 -28.04 -28.91 -26.13
C PHE A 529 -29.30 -28.09 -26.46
N CYS A 530 -29.16 -26.78 -26.71
CA CYS A 530 -30.26 -25.86 -27.02
C CYS A 530 -30.47 -25.61 -28.53
N TRP A 531 -29.49 -25.91 -29.40
CA TRP A 531 -29.69 -25.81 -30.85
C TRP A 531 -30.76 -26.79 -31.36
N PRO A 532 -31.79 -26.32 -32.11
CA PRO A 532 -32.87 -27.18 -32.58
C PRO A 532 -32.43 -28.04 -33.75
N LYS A 533 -32.34 -29.36 -33.53
CA LYS A 533 -32.13 -30.34 -34.61
C LYS A 533 -33.30 -30.31 -35.59
N LYS A 534 -33.03 -29.94 -36.85
CA LYS A 534 -33.97 -30.16 -37.96
C LYS A 534 -34.26 -31.67 -38.09
N SER A 535 -35.51 -32.00 -38.40
CA SER A 535 -35.96 -33.37 -38.66
C SER A 535 -36.13 -33.59 -40.17
N ASP A 536 -35.35 -34.51 -40.74
CA ASP A 536 -35.44 -34.87 -42.16
C ASP A 536 -36.66 -35.78 -42.42
N ASP A 537 -37.74 -35.20 -42.94
CA ASP A 537 -38.95 -35.95 -43.32
C ASP A 537 -38.79 -36.61 -44.70
N TYR A 538 -38.49 -37.91 -44.71
CA TYR A 538 -38.36 -38.73 -45.92
C TYR A 538 -39.72 -39.03 -46.58
N VAL A 539 -40.11 -38.21 -47.57
CA VAL A 539 -41.32 -38.44 -48.38
C VAL A 539 -41.02 -39.33 -49.60
N TYR A 540 -41.73 -40.46 -49.71
CA TYR A 540 -41.50 -41.49 -50.71
C TYR A 540 -41.93 -41.09 -52.14
N LYS A 541 -41.07 -41.32 -53.13
CA LYS A 541 -41.25 -40.88 -54.53
C LYS A 541 -41.64 -42.03 -55.47
N LYS A 542 -42.83 -41.95 -56.08
CA LYS A 542 -43.28 -42.61 -57.34
C LYS A 542 -44.34 -41.67 -57.96
N VAL A 543 -44.47 -41.47 -59.28
CA VAL A 543 -44.18 -42.33 -60.44
C VAL A 543 -43.31 -41.61 -61.47
N ASP A 544 -42.63 -42.39 -62.32
CA ASP A 544 -41.62 -41.99 -63.30
C ASP A 544 -42.15 -41.52 -64.69
N GLN A 545 -41.43 -40.52 -65.25
CA GLN A 545 -40.89 -40.49 -66.63
C GLN A 545 -41.81 -40.18 -67.85
N PRO A 546 -41.24 -39.75 -69.02
CA PRO A 546 -39.84 -39.91 -69.47
C PRO A 546 -39.03 -38.67 -69.91
N ARG A 547 -37.70 -38.85 -69.93
CA ARG A 547 -36.73 -38.09 -70.75
C ARG A 547 -36.78 -38.56 -72.21
N PRO A 548 -36.36 -37.69 -73.15
CA PRO A 548 -35.11 -37.89 -73.91
C PRO A 548 -34.16 -36.69 -73.69
N ASP A 549 -32.85 -36.68 -73.94
CA ASP A 549 -31.83 -37.68 -74.37
C ASP A 549 -30.44 -37.16 -73.82
N VAL A 550 -29.45 -37.99 -73.46
CA VAL A 550 -28.17 -38.28 -74.19
C VAL A 550 -27.34 -37.01 -74.50
N GLU A 551 -26.06 -36.81 -74.15
CA GLU A 551 -24.95 -37.55 -73.44
C GLU A 551 -24.10 -36.47 -72.66
N GLU A 552 -23.27 -36.77 -71.65
CA GLU A 552 -21.78 -36.99 -71.68
C GLU A 552 -21.01 -35.92 -72.53
N GLU A 553 -19.88 -35.31 -72.11
CA GLU A 553 -18.85 -35.65 -71.09
C GLU A 553 -18.48 -34.45 -70.15
N GLU A 554 -17.30 -34.51 -69.52
CA GLU A 554 -16.78 -33.70 -68.40
C GLU A 554 -16.11 -32.36 -68.82
N GLU A 555 -16.31 -31.28 -68.05
CA GLU A 555 -15.45 -30.08 -68.03
C GLU A 555 -15.27 -29.61 -66.57
N GLU A 556 -14.03 -29.69 -66.06
CA GLU A 556 -13.54 -28.95 -64.88
C GLU A 556 -12.59 -27.86 -65.40
N GLU A 557 -12.78 -26.58 -65.04
CA GLU A 557 -11.76 -25.54 -65.26
C GLU A 557 -11.93 -24.38 -64.25
N GLU A 558 -10.86 -23.60 -64.07
CA GLU A 558 -10.60 -22.71 -62.92
C GLU A 558 -10.75 -21.20 -63.25
N GLU A 559 -11.13 -20.41 -62.24
CA GLU A 559 -10.61 -19.06 -61.90
C GLU A 559 -10.64 -17.86 -62.92
N GLU A 560 -9.73 -16.88 -62.71
CA GLU A 560 -9.48 -15.56 -63.38
C GLU A 560 -10.53 -14.42 -63.15
N GLU A 561 -10.28 -13.10 -63.27
CA GLU A 561 -9.21 -12.21 -63.84
C GLU A 561 -9.28 -10.81 -63.11
N GLU A 562 -8.28 -9.97 -62.76
CA GLU A 562 -6.83 -10.05 -62.38
C GLU A 562 -6.69 -9.23 -61.04
N GLU A 563 -5.71 -8.39 -60.60
CA GLU A 563 -4.43 -7.80 -61.09
C GLU A 563 -3.50 -7.48 -59.88
N ALA A 564 -2.19 -7.29 -60.13
CA ALA A 564 -1.18 -6.57 -59.32
C ALA A 564 -0.78 -7.10 -57.91
N ALA A 565 0.50 -7.39 -57.60
CA ALA A 565 1.75 -7.46 -58.36
C ALA A 565 2.80 -8.23 -57.49
N ALA A 566 4.01 -8.62 -57.91
CA ALA A 566 4.78 -8.37 -59.14
C ALA A 566 5.72 -9.57 -59.47
N ALA A 567 6.59 -9.42 -60.47
CA ALA A 567 7.62 -10.41 -60.88
C ALA A 567 9.01 -10.09 -60.25
N ASP A 568 10.09 -10.86 -60.43
CA ASP A 568 10.39 -11.93 -61.41
C ASP A 568 11.55 -12.85 -60.93
N LYS A 569 11.55 -14.14 -61.36
CA LYS A 569 12.66 -15.10 -61.70
C LYS A 569 14.05 -15.06 -61.00
N GLU A 570 14.89 -16.11 -60.96
CA GLU A 570 14.90 -17.46 -61.58
C GLU A 570 15.78 -18.41 -60.72
N GLY A 571 15.60 -19.73 -60.77
CA GLY A 571 16.56 -20.60 -61.49
C GLY A 571 17.19 -21.67 -60.57
N LYS A 572 17.72 -22.78 -61.11
CA LYS A 572 18.04 -23.99 -60.32
C LYS A 572 19.35 -24.72 -60.72
N ALA A 573 20.21 -24.93 -59.72
CA ALA A 573 21.29 -25.94 -59.58
C ALA A 573 22.40 -26.09 -60.66
N ALA A 574 23.68 -26.03 -60.22
CA ALA A 574 24.78 -26.88 -60.72
C ALA A 574 26.06 -26.79 -59.84
N GLU A 575 26.96 -27.75 -60.08
CA GLU A 575 28.25 -28.09 -59.45
C GLU A 575 29.32 -26.99 -59.17
N ALA A 576 29.93 -27.12 -57.98
CA ALA A 576 31.38 -27.36 -57.73
C ALA A 576 32.51 -26.28 -57.90
N THR A 577 33.33 -26.25 -56.82
CA THR A 577 34.82 -26.22 -56.75
C THR A 577 35.67 -24.93 -56.79
N GLU A 578 36.55 -24.87 -55.78
CA GLU A 578 37.86 -24.18 -55.62
C GLU A 578 37.96 -22.64 -55.57
N GLY A 579 38.59 -22.10 -54.49
CA GLY A 579 38.97 -20.67 -54.40
C GLY A 579 39.28 -20.09 -53.01
N ALA A 580 40.18 -20.69 -52.21
CA ALA A 580 40.68 -20.10 -50.94
C ALA A 580 41.87 -19.11 -51.19
N PRO A 581 42.43 -18.38 -50.18
CA PRO A 581 42.15 -18.36 -48.73
C PRO A 581 42.13 -16.96 -48.04
N ALA A 582 41.87 -16.94 -46.71
CA ALA A 582 42.67 -16.31 -45.63
C ALA A 582 41.94 -15.39 -44.62
N ALA A 583 42.02 -15.77 -43.32
CA ALA A 583 42.04 -14.96 -42.08
C ALA A 583 40.82 -14.03 -41.76
N GLU A 584 40.40 -13.84 -40.51
CA GLU A 584 40.90 -14.26 -39.18
C GLU A 584 39.71 -14.31 -38.18
N GLU A 585 39.75 -15.22 -37.19
CA GLU A 585 39.06 -15.24 -35.85
C GLU A 585 37.58 -14.76 -35.69
N ALA A 586 36.67 -15.44 -34.98
CA ALA A 586 36.70 -16.70 -34.21
C ALA A 586 35.29 -17.35 -34.05
N GLU A 587 35.26 -18.62 -33.64
CA GLU A 587 34.09 -19.51 -33.38
C GLU A 587 33.33 -19.08 -32.08
N GLU A 588 31.98 -19.07 -32.01
CA GLU A 588 30.96 -20.16 -32.02
C GLU A 588 30.87 -20.91 -30.65
N GLU A 589 29.77 -20.74 -29.89
CA GLU A 589 28.64 -21.70 -29.68
C GLU A 589 28.81 -22.51 -28.36
N GLU A 590 27.86 -23.23 -27.74
CA GLU A 590 26.75 -24.09 -28.22
C GLU A 590 25.43 -23.93 -27.42
N GLU A 591 24.34 -24.54 -27.93
CA GLU A 591 22.98 -24.63 -27.34
C GLU A 591 22.50 -26.10 -27.19
N GLU A 592 21.75 -26.38 -26.11
CA GLU A 592 20.76 -27.47 -25.89
C GLU A 592 21.18 -28.96 -26.16
N ASP A 593 20.43 -30.05 -25.85
CA ASP A 593 19.06 -30.28 -25.33
C ASP A 593 18.94 -31.67 -24.59
N ASN A 594 17.86 -31.89 -23.84
CA ASN A 594 17.29 -33.15 -23.26
C ASN A 594 18.03 -33.88 -22.11
N GLY A 595 17.35 -34.50 -21.13
CA GLY A 595 15.90 -34.50 -20.80
C GLY A 595 15.39 -35.72 -19.96
N ALA A 596 14.18 -35.58 -19.38
CA ALA A 596 13.25 -36.59 -18.80
C ALA A 596 13.36 -37.11 -17.33
N GLU A 597 12.29 -36.83 -16.55
CA GLU A 597 11.55 -37.54 -15.45
C GLU A 597 12.21 -38.69 -14.61
N ALA A 598 11.93 -38.94 -13.30
CA ALA A 598 10.62 -38.99 -12.62
C ALA A 598 10.63 -39.23 -11.08
N GLY A 599 9.93 -38.38 -10.30
CA GLY A 599 9.04 -38.66 -9.12
C GLY A 599 9.49 -39.29 -7.78
N GLY A 600 8.96 -38.82 -6.63
CA GLY A 600 8.87 -39.61 -5.38
C GLY A 600 8.78 -38.95 -3.98
N ASP A 601 7.71 -38.21 -3.66
CA ASP A 601 7.07 -37.94 -2.34
C ASP A 601 7.83 -37.87 -0.97
N ASN A 602 7.61 -36.73 -0.27
CA ASN A 602 7.16 -36.54 1.15
C ASN A 602 8.10 -36.31 2.37
N LEU A 603 7.83 -35.16 3.03
CA LEU A 603 7.71 -34.86 4.48
C LEU A 603 8.96 -34.77 5.38
N GLY A 604 9.17 -33.60 6.01
CA GLY A 604 9.87 -33.47 7.29
C GLY A 604 10.66 -32.16 7.55
N GLU A 605 10.02 -31.00 7.50
CA GLU A 605 10.55 -29.70 7.97
C GLU A 605 9.46 -29.05 8.86
N ASP A 606 9.78 -28.79 10.14
CA ASP A 606 9.00 -28.11 11.20
C ASP A 606 9.79 -28.35 12.53
N ASP A 607 10.69 -27.44 12.94
CA ASP A 607 11.31 -27.37 14.31
C ASP A 607 12.33 -26.21 14.46
N ASP A 608 12.87 -25.63 13.38
CA ASP A 608 13.98 -24.63 13.44
C ASP A 608 13.54 -23.15 13.63
N GLU A 609 12.23 -22.82 13.64
CA GLU A 609 11.76 -21.42 13.79
C GLU A 609 11.62 -20.93 15.25
N GLU A 610 11.63 -21.83 16.27
CA GLU A 610 11.49 -21.42 17.68
C GLU A 610 12.83 -21.01 18.36
N GLU A 611 14.00 -21.32 17.79
CA GLU A 611 15.31 -20.91 18.38
C GLU A 611 15.80 -19.52 17.90
N GLU A 612 15.27 -18.96 16.80
CA GLU A 612 15.63 -17.58 16.37
C GLU A 612 14.82 -16.49 17.11
N GLU A 613 13.58 -16.75 17.55
CA GLU A 613 12.78 -15.78 18.33
C GLU A 613 13.31 -15.56 19.76
N GLU A 614 13.91 -16.57 20.43
CA GLU A 614 14.49 -16.40 21.78
C GLU A 614 15.83 -15.62 21.78
N GLU A 615 16.61 -15.57 20.68
CA GLU A 615 17.84 -14.76 20.61
C GLU A 615 17.56 -13.28 20.25
N GLU A 616 16.49 -12.95 19.50
CA GLU A 616 16.13 -11.54 19.25
C GLU A 616 15.51 -10.85 20.49
N GLU A 617 14.75 -11.55 21.34
CA GLU A 617 14.22 -10.97 22.59
C GLU A 617 15.34 -10.63 23.62
N GLU A 618 16.45 -11.38 23.69
CA GLU A 618 17.57 -11.03 24.59
C GLU A 618 18.43 -9.85 24.06
N GLU A 619 18.49 -9.56 22.75
CA GLU A 619 19.18 -8.36 22.24
C GLU A 619 18.33 -7.07 22.42
N GLU A 620 17.00 -7.12 22.34
CA GLU A 620 16.15 -5.93 22.61
C GLU A 620 16.18 -5.49 24.09
N GLU A 621 16.23 -6.41 25.07
CA GLU A 621 16.34 -6.03 26.49
C GLU A 621 17.70 -5.35 26.84
N GLU A 622 18.82 -5.70 26.19
CA GLU A 622 20.11 -5.01 26.43
C GLU A 622 20.21 -3.61 25.79
N GLU A 623 19.54 -3.33 24.66
CA GLU A 623 19.53 -1.96 24.09
C GLU A 623 18.66 -0.97 24.90
N GLU A 624 17.55 -1.39 25.53
CA GLU A 624 16.75 -0.51 26.40
C GLU A 624 17.52 -0.03 27.66
N GLU A 625 18.36 -0.87 28.30
CA GLU A 625 19.16 -0.45 29.47
C GLU A 625 20.28 0.57 29.11
N GLU A 626 20.83 0.56 27.89
CA GLU A 626 21.88 1.51 27.47
C GLU A 626 21.34 2.92 27.14
N GLU A 627 20.13 3.04 26.59
CA GLU A 627 19.51 4.34 26.22
C GLU A 627 19.02 5.14 27.45
N GLU A 628 18.43 4.50 28.48
CA GLU A 628 17.94 5.23 29.67
C GLU A 628 19.08 5.92 30.46
N SER A 629 20.34 5.53 30.21
CA SER A 629 21.52 6.01 30.93
C SER A 629 22.03 7.43 30.55
N LYS A 630 21.48 8.11 29.53
CA LYS A 630 22.10 9.33 28.91
C LYS A 630 21.24 10.61 28.88
N ALA A 631 20.79 11.10 30.03
CA ALA A 631 20.31 12.48 30.18
C ALA A 631 21.45 13.49 30.51
N PRO A 632 21.56 14.68 29.87
CA PRO A 632 22.70 15.58 30.06
C PRO A 632 22.53 16.60 31.21
N GLU A 633 23.50 16.64 32.14
CA GLU A 633 23.57 17.70 33.16
C GLU A 633 23.72 19.11 32.54
N ARG A 634 22.77 19.99 32.82
CA ARG A 634 22.91 21.44 32.61
C ARG A 634 23.26 22.14 33.93
N THR A 635 24.47 22.69 34.02
CA THR A 635 24.84 23.65 35.07
C THR A 635 25.18 25.01 34.46
N LEU A 636 24.63 26.08 35.02
CA LEU A 636 24.96 27.48 34.72
C LEU A 636 25.40 28.18 36.02
N GLU A 637 26.47 28.97 35.97
CA GLU A 637 26.50 30.42 36.24
C GLU A 637 27.91 30.95 36.63
N ASP A 638 28.17 32.18 36.15
CA ASP A 638 29.09 33.23 36.62
C ASP A 638 30.63 33.19 36.54
N GLU A 639 31.13 34.38 36.21
CA GLU A 639 32.50 34.88 36.02
C GLU A 639 33.03 35.64 37.28
N PRO A 640 34.21 36.31 37.28
CA PRO A 640 35.55 35.91 36.79
C PRO A 640 36.68 36.25 37.82
N LYS A 641 37.92 35.76 37.61
CA LYS A 641 39.14 36.57 37.89
C LYS A 641 40.52 36.05 37.42
N GLU A 642 41.31 37.04 36.99
CA GLU A 642 42.77 37.20 36.92
C GLU A 642 43.72 36.05 37.36
N GLY A 643 44.43 35.46 36.37
CA GLY A 643 45.90 35.61 36.26
C GLY A 643 46.82 34.41 36.57
N GLY A 644 47.80 34.15 35.68
CA GLY A 644 49.12 33.62 36.09
C GLY A 644 49.72 32.36 35.42
N ASP A 645 50.02 32.41 34.11
CA ASP A 645 51.29 31.96 33.46
C ASP A 645 51.81 30.47 33.56
N VAL A 646 52.67 30.09 32.61
CA VAL A 646 53.61 28.93 32.56
C VAL A 646 53.08 27.50 32.23
N SER A 647 53.08 27.18 30.93
CA SER A 647 53.50 25.95 30.22
C SER A 647 53.41 24.52 30.82
N GLU A 648 52.96 23.55 30.00
CA GLU A 648 53.86 22.62 29.27
C GLU A 648 53.16 21.88 28.10
N GLU A 649 53.93 21.22 27.22
CA GLU A 649 53.44 20.60 25.97
C GLU A 649 53.05 19.11 26.13
N SER A 650 52.00 18.65 25.44
CA SER A 650 52.03 17.33 24.76
C SER A 650 50.91 17.16 23.73
N HIS A 651 51.26 17.01 22.46
CA HIS A 651 50.32 16.56 21.43
C HIS A 651 50.14 15.04 21.49
N LYS A 652 48.89 14.57 21.46
CA LYS A 652 48.53 13.23 20.96
C LYS A 652 47.35 13.34 20.00
N GLN A 653 47.45 12.62 18.89
CA GLN A 653 46.57 12.73 17.73
C GLN A 653 45.73 11.46 17.63
N ALA A 654 44.40 11.58 17.79
CA ALA A 654 43.48 10.45 17.67
C ALA A 654 43.18 10.15 16.19
N VAL A 655 43.31 8.89 15.79
CA VAL A 655 43.04 8.42 14.43
C VAL A 655 41.63 7.82 14.37
N ARG A 656 40.78 8.34 13.48
CA ARG A 656 39.47 7.74 13.19
C ARG A 656 39.66 6.50 12.32
N LYS A 657 39.22 5.32 12.79
CA LYS A 657 38.98 4.15 11.92
C LYS A 657 37.70 4.37 11.10
N ARG A 658 37.60 3.71 9.95
CA ARG A 658 36.45 3.76 9.02
C ARG A 658 35.97 2.31 8.85
N ARG A 659 34.73 1.98 9.23
CA ARG A 659 34.09 0.72 8.83
C ARG A 659 33.81 0.78 7.33
N VAL A 660 33.91 -0.36 6.66
CA VAL A 660 33.52 -0.59 5.27
C VAL A 660 32.55 -1.77 5.30
N ARG A 661 31.41 -1.67 4.62
CA ARG A 661 30.49 -2.81 4.43
C ARG A 661 31.12 -3.78 3.42
N LYS A 662 30.85 -5.06 3.60
CA LYS A 662 31.10 -6.10 2.60
C LYS A 662 29.81 -6.30 1.82
N ASP A 663 29.92 -6.47 0.51
CA ASP A 663 28.88 -7.03 -0.35
C ASP A 663 28.93 -8.57 -0.29
#